data_AF-A0A4C1Y116-F1
#
_entry.id   AF-A0A4C1Y116-F1
#
_cell.length_a   1.000
_cell.length_b   1.000
_cell.length_c   1.000
_cell.angle_alpha   90.00
_cell.angle_beta   90.00
_cell.angle_gamma   90.00
#
_symmetry.space_group_name_H-M   'P 1'
#
loop_
_entity.id
_entity.type
_entity.pdbx_description
1 polymer ?
#
loop_
_entity_poly.entity_id
_entity_poly.type
_entity_poly.pdbx_seq_one_letter_code
_entity_poly.pdbx_strand_id
1 'polypeptide(L)'
;MSDPRTNHLSADGEEAEENVASYKPLPESDIAHEIEFIETIELNKADMMEVEEDDEDHWDSASTKLLLTLYLQNVDKFRNPKIRKKNIWTEVSTVVGKGPDNCDKKFRNLKLTYIRLLKKKRQNPEANIKWPYFEIFEEIYSYDGQYHPQIEQKLQDSSESVAKTLLSLNPSTFTTDTLENGAESSSHGQNEEAKKKLTNRKRNAEFRKATLEIRERQKIVEAKLDRLIELLSSKNNLAKSKSREKVSYDGAEEKLLQKEKEAKIATRVDMADAKYVVGDHRNGDAKIELDANQKFTGLTREELMKYASDPFWVRLRWTLFVLFWLLWLCMLAGAIAIIVRAPKCAPPPPRTWYERGPLLDASEASSYDVINEHLLAARDVQVQGMFVPGALAGDTYDVLDEPGKLDKFKELAKKADDYGIKLIVDLVANHVNATHSWFTLSENRTGEYADYFVWAQGGDFDDETRRRRPPNNWRSTMNESAWSWSAARGAYYLAQYEAHRPDLNFSNPLVVKRFDDVIRAWLGAGARGVRLQRARQLLVNPLLANETVAEGRAALGADHTAYAFYRHRHSADQPALLDLLKHWAHLTGNESVFTLAETTPPELFLSEERGWALALRPPSTAPLPLHASPYQLAHRLNALTRYDWPILQLKTEQGEEEEAIALSALLPAAPLLTLAALPQHNDTTQVKLLGQLWSLRKDASVQHGNATVRAQPAALEDDGDGHNGTEVLVVVRWKPDHTGYAVLWNGGTRAARADVSALPAVPAALTVLRVTARVHTLTNYTHNQEVKSADLLVPARSALMLSFVPKVEE
;
A
#
# COMPACT_ATOMS: atom_id res chain seq x y z
N MET A 1 71.22 11.40 -56.79
CA MET A 1 71.16 10.90 -55.40
C MET A 1 72.16 11.71 -54.63
N SER A 2 71.64 12.71 -53.92
CA SER A 2 72.26 14.04 -53.87
C SER A 2 71.48 14.98 -52.96
N ASP A 3 72.19 15.72 -52.12
CA ASP A 3 72.12 17.17 -51.78
C ASP A 3 70.95 18.04 -52.34
N PRO A 4 70.61 19.20 -51.73
CA PRO A 4 70.79 19.69 -50.33
C PRO A 4 69.59 20.51 -49.73
N ARG A 5 69.80 21.17 -48.57
CA ARG A 5 69.35 22.56 -48.15
C ARG A 5 68.34 22.76 -46.98
N THR A 6 68.87 23.30 -45.87
CA THR A 6 68.52 24.58 -45.18
C THR A 6 67.32 25.41 -45.72
N ASN A 7 66.47 26.08 -44.92
CA ASN A 7 66.81 27.30 -44.14
C ASN A 7 65.71 27.83 -43.15
N HIS A 8 66.02 28.91 -42.42
CA HIS A 8 65.24 29.62 -41.36
C HIS A 8 63.99 30.43 -41.79
N LEU A 9 63.09 30.71 -40.81
CA LEU A 9 62.55 32.02 -40.33
C LEU A 9 61.52 31.71 -39.18
N SER A 10 61.63 32.20 -37.93
CA SER A 10 61.45 33.57 -37.40
C SER A 10 59.98 34.04 -37.44
N ALA A 11 59.36 34.59 -36.37
CA ALA A 11 59.76 34.86 -34.97
C ALA A 11 58.46 34.91 -34.09
N ASP A 12 58.36 35.30 -32.81
CA ASP A 12 59.27 35.88 -31.79
C ASP A 12 59.23 35.01 -30.49
N GLY A 13 59.15 35.40 -29.20
CA GLY A 13 59.09 36.69 -28.46
C GLY A 13 58.29 36.56 -27.14
N GLU A 14 58.80 36.04 -26.01
CA GLU A 14 59.67 36.63 -24.94
C GLU A 14 58.90 37.04 -23.65
N GLU A 15 59.20 36.37 -22.52
CA GLU A 15 58.88 36.78 -21.13
C GLU A 15 60.15 36.63 -20.28
N ALA A 16 60.31 37.45 -19.23
CA ALA A 16 61.62 37.69 -18.58
C ALA A 16 61.64 37.48 -17.06
N GLU A 17 62.85 37.32 -16.53
CA GLU A 17 63.23 37.32 -15.10
C GLU A 17 63.02 38.74 -14.48
N GLU A 18 63.10 39.01 -13.17
CA GLU A 18 64.13 38.63 -12.20
C GLU A 18 63.68 38.83 -10.72
N ASN A 19 64.60 38.64 -9.77
CA ASN A 19 64.38 38.65 -8.31
C ASN A 19 64.79 39.97 -7.62
N VAL A 20 64.56 39.98 -6.29
CA VAL A 20 65.29 40.69 -5.20
C VAL A 20 64.50 41.80 -4.50
N ALA A 21 64.58 41.81 -3.16
CA ALA A 21 63.75 42.61 -2.25
C ALA A 21 64.59 43.44 -1.26
N SER A 22 64.00 44.52 -0.73
CA SER A 22 64.45 45.16 0.52
C SER A 22 63.40 46.15 1.08
N TYR A 23 62.92 45.96 2.31
CA TYR A 23 63.06 46.88 3.47
C TYR A 23 62.29 46.39 4.74
N LYS A 24 62.52 47.07 5.88
CA LYS A 24 62.04 46.81 7.26
C LYS A 24 62.14 48.14 8.07
N PRO A 25 61.59 48.28 9.30
CA PRO A 25 60.29 47.82 9.84
C PRO A 25 59.57 48.85 10.80
N LEU A 26 58.32 48.57 11.22
CA LEU A 26 57.62 49.06 12.45
C LEU A 26 57.26 50.58 12.53
N PRO A 27 56.35 51.04 13.45
CA PRO A 27 55.77 50.39 14.64
C PRO A 27 54.22 50.35 14.73
N GLU A 28 53.69 50.00 15.91
CA GLU A 28 52.27 49.80 16.25
C GLU A 28 51.58 51.07 16.80
N SER A 29 50.51 51.55 16.13
CA SER A 29 49.41 52.43 16.63
C SER A 29 48.62 52.93 15.40
N ASP A 30 47.32 52.70 15.19
CA ASP A 30 46.27 52.10 16.02
C ASP A 30 45.33 51.25 15.14
N ILE A 31 44.94 50.05 15.58
CA ILE A 31 43.52 49.62 15.73
C ILE A 31 43.49 48.58 16.87
N ALA A 32 43.28 49.04 18.10
CA ALA A 32 42.79 48.18 19.16
C ALA A 32 41.25 48.25 19.17
N HIS A 33 40.59 47.11 19.41
CA HIS A 33 39.13 46.93 19.41
C HIS A 33 38.41 46.90 18.05
N GLU A 34 38.64 45.82 17.30
CA GLU A 34 37.53 44.92 16.96
C GLU A 34 38.05 43.48 16.78
N ILE A 35 37.83 42.63 17.80
CA ILE A 35 38.01 41.19 17.69
C ILE A 35 36.63 40.61 17.44
N GLU A 36 36.35 40.26 16.19
CA GLU A 36 35.09 39.63 15.81
C GLU A 36 34.94 38.29 16.56
N PHE A 37 33.79 38.14 17.22
CA PHE A 37 33.52 37.01 18.10
C PHE A 37 33.05 35.80 17.27
N ILE A 38 33.99 35.14 16.59
CA ILE A 38 33.74 34.00 15.69
C ILE A 38 32.83 32.97 16.38
N GLU A 39 31.60 32.86 15.89
CA GLU A 39 30.60 31.96 16.46
C GLU A 39 31.00 30.50 16.24
N THR A 40 31.18 29.72 17.31
CA THR A 40 31.57 28.31 17.17
C THR A 40 30.36 27.40 17.20
N ILE A 41 30.11 26.69 16.09
CA ILE A 41 29.11 25.62 16.02
C ILE A 41 29.66 24.39 16.76
N GLU A 42 29.17 24.18 17.97
CA GLU A 42 29.36 22.95 18.74
C GLU A 42 28.25 21.92 18.41
N LEU A 43 28.58 20.63 18.49
CA LEU A 43 27.57 19.57 18.29
C LEU A 43 26.67 19.46 19.51
N ASN A 44 25.42 19.89 19.35
CA ASN A 44 24.37 19.54 20.29
C ASN A 44 23.90 18.10 20.06
N LYS A 45 23.41 17.44 21.12
CA LYS A 45 22.98 16.04 21.06
C LYS A 45 21.89 15.77 20.00
N ALA A 46 21.09 16.79 19.67
CA ALA A 46 20.07 16.75 18.61
C ALA A 46 20.63 16.76 17.16
N ASP A 47 21.88 17.19 16.95
CA ASP A 47 22.53 17.19 15.63
C ASP A 47 23.06 15.80 15.25
N MET A 48 23.32 14.95 16.24
CA MET A 48 23.68 13.54 16.04
C MET A 48 22.45 12.73 15.60
N MET A 49 22.69 11.60 14.92
CA MET A 49 21.68 10.53 14.83
C MET A 49 22.07 9.42 15.80
N GLU A 50 21.60 9.53 17.04
CA GLU A 50 21.55 8.38 17.94
C GLU A 50 20.43 7.45 17.46
N VAL A 51 20.84 6.26 17.03
CA VAL A 51 20.00 5.07 17.02
C VAL A 51 20.39 4.31 18.28
N GLU A 52 19.45 3.62 18.92
CA GLU A 52 19.78 2.71 20.02
C GLU A 52 20.80 1.67 19.51
N GLU A 53 22.02 1.70 20.08
CA GLU A 53 23.10 0.75 19.74
C GLU A 53 22.98 -0.43 20.72
N ASP A 54 22.81 -1.65 20.19
CA ASP A 54 22.90 -2.88 20.98
C ASP A 54 24.29 -2.99 21.63
N ASP A 55 24.43 -3.70 22.76
CA ASP A 55 25.69 -3.75 23.53
C ASP A 55 26.93 -4.22 22.74
N GLU A 56 26.74 -5.05 21.69
CA GLU A 56 27.82 -5.48 20.79
C GLU A 56 28.24 -4.40 19.76
N ASP A 57 27.36 -3.44 19.47
CA ASP A 57 27.50 -2.47 18.38
C ASP A 57 28.24 -1.19 18.81
N HIS A 58 28.72 -1.08 20.06
CA HIS A 58 29.41 0.11 20.59
C HIS A 58 30.65 0.53 19.76
N TRP A 59 30.78 1.82 19.47
CA TRP A 59 31.92 2.42 18.75
C TRP A 59 32.67 3.46 19.58
N ASP A 60 33.97 3.25 19.78
CA ASP A 60 34.89 4.26 20.30
C ASP A 60 35.36 5.24 19.21
N SER A 61 36.06 6.31 19.61
CA SER A 61 36.54 7.33 18.67
C SER A 61 37.70 6.85 17.79
N ALA A 62 38.56 5.94 18.25
CA ALA A 62 39.66 5.43 17.44
C ALA A 62 39.16 4.48 16.33
N SER A 63 38.25 3.54 16.65
CA SER A 63 37.58 2.72 15.63
C SER A 63 36.76 3.57 14.65
N THR A 64 36.15 4.65 15.13
CA THR A 64 35.44 5.61 14.26
C THR A 64 36.40 6.35 13.31
N LYS A 65 37.57 6.80 13.78
CA LYS A 65 38.60 7.38 12.90
C LYS A 65 39.13 6.35 11.90
N LEU A 66 39.46 5.13 12.36
CA LEU A 66 39.95 4.05 11.53
C LEU A 66 38.98 3.71 10.39
N LEU A 67 37.68 3.61 10.66
CA LEU A 67 36.63 3.44 9.65
C LEU A 67 36.68 4.53 8.57
N LEU A 68 36.82 5.80 8.96
CA LEU A 68 36.86 6.93 8.03
C LEU A 68 38.16 6.99 7.23
N THR A 69 39.31 6.71 7.84
CA THR A 69 40.60 6.64 7.14
C THR A 69 40.65 5.47 6.14
N LEU A 70 40.11 4.30 6.50
CA LEU A 70 39.99 3.16 5.58
C LEU A 70 38.99 3.42 4.45
N TYR A 71 37.92 4.18 4.71
CA TYR A 71 37.03 4.64 3.65
C TYR A 71 37.76 5.59 2.69
N LEU A 72 38.45 6.61 3.21
CA LEU A 72 39.25 7.58 2.47
C LEU A 72 40.26 6.88 1.54
N GLN A 73 41.06 5.95 2.06
CA GLN A 73 42.03 5.15 1.30
C GLN A 73 41.41 4.29 0.18
N ASN A 74 40.09 4.06 0.21
CA ASN A 74 39.36 3.25 -0.76
C ASN A 74 38.29 4.07 -1.53
N VAL A 75 38.34 5.41 -1.46
CA VAL A 75 37.33 6.31 -2.04
C VAL A 75 37.08 6.02 -3.52
N ASP A 76 38.12 5.77 -4.32
CA ASP A 76 37.94 5.50 -5.75
C ASP A 76 37.29 4.13 -6.04
N LYS A 77 37.53 3.13 -5.17
CA LYS A 77 36.75 1.87 -5.21
C LYS A 77 35.28 2.14 -4.91
N PHE A 78 34.98 2.99 -3.92
CA PHE A 78 33.61 3.37 -3.53
C PHE A 78 32.90 4.30 -4.52
N ARG A 79 33.64 5.08 -5.30
CA ARG A 79 33.15 5.95 -6.40
C ARG A 79 32.85 5.13 -7.67
N ASN A 80 33.62 4.08 -7.95
CA ASN A 80 33.47 3.26 -9.17
C ASN A 80 32.15 2.44 -9.19
N PRO A 81 31.22 2.68 -10.12
CA PRO A 81 29.93 1.99 -10.16
C PRO A 81 30.01 0.52 -10.57
N LYS A 82 31.15 0.06 -11.12
CA LYS A 82 31.36 -1.35 -11.50
C LYS A 82 31.73 -2.25 -10.30
N ILE A 83 32.09 -1.67 -9.14
CA ILE A 83 32.53 -2.41 -7.96
C ILE A 83 31.36 -2.56 -6.97
N ARG A 84 31.07 -3.78 -6.53
CA ARG A 84 30.05 -4.04 -5.51
C ARG A 84 30.56 -3.56 -4.14
N LYS A 85 29.97 -2.47 -3.64
CA LYS A 85 30.34 -1.82 -2.37
C LYS A 85 30.38 -2.77 -1.16
N LYS A 86 29.56 -3.82 -1.15
CA LYS A 86 29.60 -4.85 -0.10
C LYS A 86 30.98 -5.52 0.03
N ASN A 87 31.68 -5.75 -1.08
CA ASN A 87 33.03 -6.35 -1.06
C ASN A 87 34.04 -5.43 -0.36
N ILE A 88 33.98 -4.13 -0.66
CA ILE A 88 34.85 -3.11 -0.04
C ILE A 88 34.52 -2.98 1.46
N TRP A 89 33.24 -3.02 1.83
CA TRP A 89 32.86 -3.07 3.24
C TRP A 89 33.34 -4.34 3.94
N THR A 90 33.41 -5.50 3.26
CA THR A 90 34.08 -6.69 3.81
C THR A 90 35.57 -6.44 4.05
N GLU A 91 36.30 -5.84 3.09
CA GLU A 91 37.72 -5.46 3.23
C GLU A 91 37.95 -4.50 4.41
N VAL A 92 37.08 -3.51 4.61
CA VAL A 92 37.17 -2.57 5.74
C VAL A 92 36.80 -3.24 7.07
N SER A 93 35.78 -4.11 7.07
CA SER A 93 35.26 -4.75 8.30
C SER A 93 36.28 -5.64 9.01
N THR A 94 37.14 -6.32 8.27
CA THR A 94 38.19 -7.19 8.84
C THR A 94 39.28 -6.40 9.56
N VAL A 95 39.52 -5.14 9.18
CA VAL A 95 40.51 -4.26 9.80
C VAL A 95 39.90 -3.48 10.98
N VAL A 96 38.61 -3.11 10.89
CA VAL A 96 37.88 -2.39 11.96
C VAL A 96 37.41 -3.33 13.08
N GLY A 97 37.30 -4.64 12.84
CA GLY A 97 36.84 -5.61 13.84
C GLY A 97 35.34 -5.54 14.16
N LYS A 98 34.54 -4.95 13.27
CA LYS A 98 33.07 -4.82 13.35
C LYS A 98 32.41 -5.43 12.12
N GLY A 99 31.12 -5.74 12.16
CA GLY A 99 30.40 -6.28 10.99
C GLY A 99 30.38 -5.33 9.78
N PRO A 100 30.41 -5.83 8.52
CA PRO A 100 30.46 -4.99 7.33
C PRO A 100 29.20 -4.14 7.13
N ASP A 101 28.02 -4.70 7.42
CA ASP A 101 26.76 -3.97 7.34
C ASP A 101 26.66 -2.91 8.49
N ASN A 102 27.32 -3.13 9.63
CA ASN A 102 27.43 -2.18 10.75
C ASN A 102 28.41 -1.04 10.43
N CYS A 103 29.50 -1.32 9.71
CA CYS A 103 30.41 -0.30 9.15
C CYS A 103 29.67 0.65 8.20
N ASP A 104 28.87 0.10 7.26
CA ASP A 104 28.03 0.89 6.34
C ASP A 104 26.94 1.68 7.10
N LYS A 105 26.32 1.09 8.13
CA LYS A 105 25.36 1.78 9.05
C LYS A 105 26.04 2.99 9.73
N LYS A 106 27.20 2.81 10.37
CA LYS A 106 27.91 3.88 11.08
C LYS A 106 28.39 4.98 10.12
N PHE A 107 28.98 4.62 8.98
CA PHE A 107 29.42 5.58 7.96
C PHE A 107 28.27 6.43 7.42
N ARG A 108 27.10 5.83 7.13
CA ARG A 108 25.90 6.57 6.67
C ARG A 108 25.40 7.56 7.74
N ASN A 109 25.41 7.19 9.02
CA ASN A 109 25.01 8.09 10.11
C ASN A 109 25.98 9.28 10.27
N LEU A 110 27.28 9.04 10.18
CA LEU A 110 28.31 10.10 10.20
C LEU A 110 28.16 11.04 9.00
N LYS A 111 27.94 10.51 7.79
CA LYS A 111 27.68 11.30 6.58
C LYS A 111 26.44 12.20 6.71
N LEU A 112 25.38 11.74 7.37
CA LEU A 112 24.19 12.55 7.61
C LEU A 112 24.46 13.68 8.63
N THR A 113 25.29 13.42 9.64
CA THR A 113 25.78 14.45 10.59
C THR A 113 26.60 15.52 9.85
N TYR A 114 27.54 15.10 8.99
CA TYR A 114 28.32 16.00 8.13
C TYR A 114 27.44 16.92 7.27
N ILE A 115 26.42 16.37 6.60
CA ILE A 115 25.49 17.15 5.77
C ILE A 115 24.67 18.16 6.61
N ARG A 116 24.35 17.85 7.88
CA ARG A 116 23.72 18.83 8.80
C ARG A 116 24.68 19.98 9.14
N LEU A 117 25.95 19.67 9.43
CA LEU A 117 26.98 20.65 9.77
C LEU A 117 27.31 21.57 8.58
N LEU A 118 27.42 21.04 7.36
CA LEU A 118 27.56 21.84 6.13
C LEU A 118 26.38 22.80 5.91
N LYS A 119 25.15 22.42 6.28
CA LYS A 119 23.99 23.31 6.17
C LYS A 119 24.06 24.48 7.16
N LYS A 120 24.53 24.24 8.39
CA LYS A 120 24.81 25.32 9.35
C LYS A 120 25.94 26.23 8.86
N LYS A 121 27.03 25.68 8.30
CA LYS A 121 28.12 26.44 7.67
C LYS A 121 27.64 27.32 6.51
N ARG A 122 26.70 26.83 5.69
CA ARG A 122 26.10 27.60 4.58
C ARG A 122 25.13 28.70 5.08
N GLN A 123 24.66 28.63 6.32
CA GLN A 123 23.82 29.66 6.95
C GLN A 123 24.66 30.72 7.67
N ASN A 124 25.72 30.31 8.38
CA ASN A 124 26.65 31.18 9.09
C ASN A 124 28.08 30.93 8.54
N PRO A 125 28.52 31.62 7.46
CA PRO A 125 29.75 31.28 6.71
C PRO A 125 31.04 31.33 7.52
N GLU A 126 31.12 32.23 8.50
CA GLU A 126 32.29 32.45 9.36
C GLU A 126 32.35 31.49 10.56
N ALA A 127 31.29 30.71 10.78
CA ALA A 127 31.15 29.91 11.99
C ALA A 127 32.02 28.65 11.97
N ASN A 128 32.87 28.48 12.99
CA ASN A 128 33.82 27.38 13.08
C ASN A 128 33.17 26.11 13.67
N ILE A 129 33.37 24.94 13.04
CA ILE A 129 32.69 23.69 13.39
C ILE A 129 33.60 22.79 14.24
N LYS A 130 33.24 22.63 15.52
CA LYS A 130 33.97 21.74 16.44
C LYS A 130 33.50 20.28 16.32
N TRP A 131 33.90 19.58 15.25
CA TRP A 131 33.62 18.15 15.07
C TRP A 131 34.88 17.35 14.67
N PRO A 132 35.35 16.37 15.48
CA PRO A 132 36.61 15.63 15.25
C PRO A 132 36.71 14.78 13.97
N TYR A 133 35.68 14.78 13.12
CA TYR A 133 35.61 14.05 11.86
C TYR A 133 35.33 14.95 10.65
N PHE A 134 35.14 16.28 10.85
CA PHE A 134 34.71 17.19 9.79
C PHE A 134 35.73 17.28 8.65
N GLU A 135 37.00 17.48 8.98
CA GLU A 135 38.12 17.59 8.03
C GLU A 135 38.24 16.34 7.13
N ILE A 136 38.05 15.14 7.71
CA ILE A 136 38.08 13.87 6.97
C ILE A 136 36.88 13.78 6.01
N PHE A 137 35.72 14.33 6.38
CA PHE A 137 34.54 14.36 5.49
C PHE A 137 34.63 15.45 4.42
N GLU A 138 35.32 16.56 4.66
CA GLU A 138 35.72 17.52 3.64
C GLU A 138 36.66 16.82 2.63
N GLU A 139 37.71 16.13 3.08
CA GLU A 139 38.65 15.40 2.20
C GLU A 139 37.97 14.30 1.34
N ILE A 140 36.92 13.66 1.86
CA ILE A 140 36.13 12.64 1.12
C ILE A 140 35.22 13.27 0.03
N TYR A 141 34.71 14.49 0.24
CA TYR A 141 33.60 15.06 -0.55
C TYR A 141 33.84 16.43 -1.19
N SER A 142 34.92 17.12 -0.87
CA SER A 142 35.38 18.36 -1.48
C SER A 142 36.56 18.06 -2.41
N TYR A 143 36.58 18.71 -3.57
CA TYR A 143 37.70 18.64 -4.51
C TYR A 143 37.81 19.99 -5.23
N ASP A 144 38.99 20.61 -5.18
CA ASP A 144 39.30 21.89 -5.84
C ASP A 144 38.24 22.99 -5.59
N GLY A 145 37.81 23.11 -4.33
CA GLY A 145 36.80 24.09 -3.89
C GLY A 145 35.34 23.74 -4.20
N GLN A 146 35.05 22.61 -4.85
CA GLN A 146 33.69 22.19 -5.20
C GLN A 146 33.27 20.90 -4.46
N TYR A 147 32.01 20.84 -4.04
CA TYR A 147 31.45 19.64 -3.40
C TYR A 147 30.96 18.63 -4.44
N HIS A 148 31.18 17.34 -4.17
CA HIS A 148 30.71 16.25 -5.03
C HIS A 148 29.17 16.34 -5.25
N PRO A 149 28.63 16.18 -6.48
CA PRO A 149 27.22 16.49 -6.80
C PRO A 149 26.16 15.83 -5.91
N GLN A 150 26.42 14.62 -5.39
CA GLN A 150 25.54 13.93 -4.44
C GLN A 150 25.38 14.62 -3.07
N ILE A 151 26.30 15.53 -2.73
CA ILE A 151 26.22 16.42 -1.56
C ILE A 151 25.51 17.70 -1.97
N GLU A 152 25.90 18.34 -3.07
CA GLU A 152 25.28 19.55 -3.62
C GLU A 152 23.75 19.41 -3.76
N GLN A 153 23.28 18.32 -4.39
CA GLN A 153 21.86 17.99 -4.51
C GLN A 153 21.19 17.94 -3.13
N LYS A 154 21.78 17.22 -2.17
CA LYS A 154 21.26 17.11 -0.80
C LYS A 154 21.35 18.40 0.02
N LEU A 155 22.15 19.38 -0.41
CA LEU A 155 22.15 20.74 0.14
C LEU A 155 21.01 21.58 -0.44
N GLN A 156 20.64 21.36 -1.71
CA GLN A 156 19.51 22.01 -2.38
C GLN A 156 18.15 21.44 -1.92
N ASP A 157 18.00 20.12 -1.81
CA ASP A 157 16.74 19.39 -1.51
C ASP A 157 15.97 19.88 -0.26
N SER A 158 16.61 20.60 0.68
CA SER A 158 15.99 20.97 1.97
C SER A 158 15.32 22.35 2.03
N SER A 159 15.56 23.25 1.08
CA SER A 159 14.98 24.61 1.14
C SER A 159 13.44 24.60 1.05
N GLU A 160 12.88 23.71 0.22
CA GLU A 160 11.42 23.50 0.15
C GLU A 160 10.87 22.62 1.29
N SER A 161 11.69 21.74 1.87
CA SER A 161 11.24 20.79 2.90
C SER A 161 10.93 21.48 4.24
N VAL A 162 11.79 22.42 4.68
CA VAL A 162 11.61 23.10 5.98
C VAL A 162 10.32 23.93 6.01
N ALA A 163 9.93 24.55 4.90
CA ALA A 163 8.66 25.25 4.78
C ALA A 163 7.43 24.33 4.95
N LYS A 164 7.51 23.07 4.48
CA LYS A 164 6.47 22.06 4.71
C LYS A 164 6.45 21.57 6.16
N THR A 165 7.59 21.36 6.79
CA THR A 165 7.67 20.90 8.20
C THR A 165 7.21 21.97 9.20
N LEU A 166 7.52 23.25 8.96
CA LEU A 166 7.04 24.35 9.80
C LEU A 166 5.52 24.60 9.68
N LEU A 167 4.87 24.05 8.65
CA LEU A 167 3.41 24.06 8.49
C LEU A 167 2.71 22.84 9.11
N SER A 168 3.44 21.88 9.69
CA SER A 168 2.89 20.61 10.19
C SER A 168 2.99 20.37 11.70
N LEU A 169 3.23 21.43 12.50
CA LEU A 169 3.20 21.36 13.96
C LEU A 169 2.20 22.40 14.52
N ASN A 170 1.30 21.94 15.38
CA ASN A 170 0.15 22.73 15.87
C ASN A 170 0.55 23.64 17.06
N PRO A 171 -0.12 24.78 17.28
CA PRO A 171 0.35 25.79 18.23
C PRO A 171 -0.08 25.53 19.68
N SER A 172 0.87 25.44 20.61
CA SER A 172 0.57 25.40 22.06
C SER A 172 1.66 25.96 22.98
N THR A 173 2.13 27.18 22.71
CA THR A 173 2.69 28.10 23.72
C THR A 173 2.43 29.54 23.31
N PHE A 174 2.02 30.40 24.24
CA PHE A 174 1.62 31.79 23.98
C PHE A 174 2.39 32.72 24.92
N THR A 175 3.29 33.54 24.36
CA THR A 175 3.86 34.73 25.01
C THR A 175 3.96 35.84 23.97
N THR A 176 3.60 37.05 24.38
CA THR A 176 3.67 38.29 23.59
C THR A 176 5.04 38.96 23.77
N ASP A 177 5.17 40.16 23.20
CA ASP A 177 6.17 41.18 23.53
C ASP A 177 7.57 40.95 22.93
N THR A 178 8.28 41.96 22.39
CA THR A 178 7.98 43.41 22.23
C THR A 178 8.85 44.00 21.11
N LEU A 179 8.39 45.10 20.47
CA LEU A 179 9.12 46.31 19.97
C LEU A 179 10.49 46.18 19.19
N GLU A 180 10.95 47.11 18.33
CA GLU A 180 10.40 48.15 17.44
C GLU A 180 11.59 48.85 16.71
N ASN A 181 11.34 49.61 15.62
CA ASN A 181 12.19 50.70 15.04
C ASN A 181 13.45 50.39 14.16
N GLY A 182 13.74 51.33 13.24
CA GLY A 182 14.89 51.38 12.29
C GLY A 182 14.63 50.69 10.93
N ALA A 183 14.44 51.32 9.75
CA ALA A 183 14.88 52.58 9.13
C ALA A 183 16.37 52.59 8.71
N GLU A 184 16.77 52.77 7.43
CA GLU A 184 16.01 52.89 6.15
C GLU A 184 16.77 52.10 5.01
N SER A 185 16.86 52.36 3.69
CA SER A 185 16.53 53.46 2.76
C SER A 185 16.37 52.98 1.28
N SER A 186 16.50 53.88 0.29
CA SER A 186 16.92 53.60 -1.11
C SER A 186 15.92 52.95 -2.11
N SER A 187 14.77 53.62 -2.28
CA SER A 187 14.17 53.95 -3.61
C SER A 187 14.22 52.97 -4.81
N HIS A 188 13.34 51.95 -4.83
CA HIS A 188 12.55 51.58 -6.03
C HIS A 188 11.36 50.66 -5.65
N GLY A 189 10.13 50.92 -6.14
CA GLY A 189 9.04 49.91 -6.05
C GLY A 189 7.60 50.31 -5.67
N GLN A 190 7.11 51.53 -5.96
CA GLN A 190 5.73 51.93 -5.57
C GLN A 190 4.58 51.07 -6.14
N ASN A 191 4.82 50.18 -7.12
CA ASN A 191 3.81 49.26 -7.69
C ASN A 191 3.81 47.85 -7.03
N GLU A 192 4.78 47.56 -6.16
CA GLU A 192 4.88 46.29 -5.42
C GLU A 192 4.11 46.33 -4.09
N GLU A 193 4.19 47.47 -3.39
CA GLU A 193 3.69 47.59 -2.03
C GLU A 193 2.15 47.49 -1.94
N ALA A 194 1.44 48.01 -2.95
CA ALA A 194 -0.02 47.86 -3.07
C ALA A 194 -0.44 46.38 -3.22
N LYS A 195 0.31 45.59 -4.00
CA LYS A 195 0.09 44.15 -4.20
C LYS A 195 0.38 43.35 -2.92
N LYS A 196 1.46 43.70 -2.21
CA LYS A 196 1.80 43.14 -0.88
C LYS A 196 0.73 43.47 0.17
N LYS A 197 0.24 44.70 0.23
CA LYS A 197 -0.85 45.11 1.14
C LYS A 197 -2.18 44.40 0.84
N LEU A 198 -2.51 44.16 -0.42
CA LEU A 198 -3.72 43.42 -0.82
C LEU A 198 -3.62 41.91 -0.51
N THR A 199 -2.49 41.27 -0.82
CA THR A 199 -2.25 39.84 -0.56
C THR A 199 -2.13 39.52 0.93
N ASN A 200 -1.57 40.43 1.75
CA ASN A 200 -1.58 40.29 3.21
C ASN A 200 -2.99 40.46 3.80
N ARG A 201 -3.83 41.36 3.25
CA ARG A 201 -5.25 41.44 3.65
C ARG A 201 -6.02 40.16 3.34
N LYS A 202 -5.79 39.52 2.18
CA LYS A 202 -6.40 38.20 1.86
C LYS A 202 -5.94 37.11 2.83
N ARG A 203 -4.63 36.92 3.01
CA ARG A 203 -4.08 35.91 3.94
C ARG A 203 -4.59 36.08 5.37
N ASN A 204 -4.69 37.31 5.87
CA ASN A 204 -5.24 37.57 7.22
C ASN A 204 -6.74 37.30 7.33
N ALA A 205 -7.51 37.38 6.24
CA ALA A 205 -8.92 36.99 6.22
C ALA A 205 -9.09 35.46 6.17
N GLU A 206 -8.28 34.77 5.36
CA GLU A 206 -8.25 33.30 5.27
C GLU A 206 -7.81 32.66 6.58
N PHE A 207 -6.76 33.19 7.22
CA PHE A 207 -6.30 32.74 8.54
C PHE A 207 -7.41 32.90 9.61
N ARG A 208 -8.10 34.05 9.63
CA ARG A 208 -9.25 34.25 10.53
C ARG A 208 -10.36 33.22 10.28
N LYS A 209 -10.71 32.92 9.02
CA LYS A 209 -11.69 31.88 8.68
C LYS A 209 -11.24 30.50 9.19
N ALA A 210 -9.98 30.12 8.95
CA ALA A 210 -9.43 28.85 9.41
C ALA A 210 -9.46 28.72 10.95
N THR A 211 -9.09 29.77 11.70
CA THR A 211 -9.19 29.76 13.17
C THR A 211 -10.62 29.64 13.69
N LEU A 212 -11.62 30.11 12.93
CA LEU A 212 -13.04 29.96 13.25
C LEU A 212 -13.50 28.51 13.04
N GLU A 213 -13.19 27.90 11.88
CA GLU A 213 -13.52 26.50 11.59
C GLU A 213 -12.86 25.52 12.57
N ILE A 214 -11.61 25.78 13.01
CA ILE A 214 -10.93 24.99 14.04
C ILE A 214 -11.69 25.06 15.38
N ARG A 215 -12.15 26.26 15.76
CA ARG A 215 -12.86 26.49 17.03
C ARG A 215 -14.28 25.88 17.04
N GLU A 216 -14.94 25.82 15.90
CA GLU A 216 -16.21 25.09 15.73
C GLU A 216 -15.98 23.57 15.79
N ARG A 217 -14.93 23.06 15.13
CA ARG A 217 -14.57 21.63 15.22
C ARG A 217 -14.22 21.21 16.65
N GLN A 218 -13.52 22.05 17.42
CA GLN A 218 -13.26 21.80 18.84
C GLN A 218 -14.56 21.66 19.65
N LYS A 219 -15.50 22.61 19.52
CA LYS A 219 -16.83 22.51 20.17
C LYS A 219 -17.59 21.24 19.80
N ILE A 220 -17.49 20.77 18.55
CA ILE A 220 -18.12 19.52 18.11
C ILE A 220 -17.44 18.29 18.74
N VAL A 221 -16.13 18.34 19.00
CA VAL A 221 -15.40 17.28 19.71
C VAL A 221 -15.74 17.28 21.20
N GLU A 222 -15.77 18.45 21.85
CA GLU A 222 -16.17 18.62 23.25
C GLU A 222 -17.60 18.11 23.47
N ALA A 223 -18.57 18.58 22.67
CA ALA A 223 -19.96 18.11 22.76
C ALA A 223 -20.15 16.61 22.46
N LYS A 224 -19.23 15.98 21.70
CA LYS A 224 -19.20 14.52 21.52
C LYS A 224 -18.58 13.79 22.72
N LEU A 225 -17.58 14.39 23.38
CA LEU A 225 -16.94 13.86 24.57
C LEU A 225 -17.90 13.89 25.77
N ASP A 226 -18.60 15.00 25.98
CA ASP A 226 -19.63 15.13 27.03
C ASP A 226 -20.75 14.09 26.86
N ARG A 227 -21.21 13.89 25.61
CA ARG A 227 -22.22 12.87 25.29
C ARG A 227 -21.71 11.44 25.48
N LEU A 228 -20.41 11.21 25.32
CA LEU A 228 -19.76 9.94 25.67
C LEU A 228 -19.66 9.74 27.18
N ILE A 229 -19.35 10.79 27.95
CA ILE A 229 -19.33 10.77 29.41
C ILE A 229 -20.74 10.51 29.96
N GLU A 230 -21.79 11.11 29.37
CA GLU A 230 -23.19 10.86 29.68
C GLU A 230 -23.61 9.40 29.35
N LEU A 231 -23.16 8.86 28.22
CA LEU A 231 -23.36 7.45 27.85
C LEU A 231 -22.62 6.46 28.76
N LEU A 232 -21.46 6.84 29.31
CA LEU A 232 -20.73 6.02 30.29
C LEU A 232 -21.36 6.11 31.69
N SER A 233 -21.80 7.29 32.09
CA SER A 233 -22.56 7.52 33.34
C SER A 233 -23.88 6.75 33.35
N SER A 234 -24.67 6.84 32.27
CA SER A 234 -25.92 6.09 32.14
C SER A 234 -25.69 4.57 32.07
N LYS A 235 -24.62 4.08 31.45
CA LYS A 235 -24.23 2.65 31.52
C LYS A 235 -23.88 2.19 32.94
N ASN A 236 -23.14 2.99 33.72
CA ASN A 236 -22.84 2.67 35.12
C ASN A 236 -24.10 2.65 36.00
N ASN A 237 -25.04 3.57 35.76
CA ASN A 237 -26.32 3.58 36.47
C ASN A 237 -27.24 2.42 36.03
N LEU A 238 -27.20 2.02 34.75
CA LEU A 238 -27.92 0.85 34.22
C LEU A 238 -27.36 -0.47 34.76
N ALA A 239 -26.06 -0.54 35.06
CA ALA A 239 -25.46 -1.68 35.77
C ALA A 239 -25.96 -1.77 37.23
N LYS A 240 -26.16 -0.63 37.90
CA LYS A 240 -26.73 -0.57 39.27
C LYS A 240 -28.25 -0.83 39.32
N SER A 241 -29.01 -0.59 38.25
CA SER A 241 -30.45 -0.92 38.23
C SER A 241 -30.72 -2.36 37.81
N LYS A 242 -29.94 -2.93 36.88
CA LYS A 242 -30.08 -4.34 36.46
C LYS A 242 -29.83 -5.36 37.57
N SER A 243 -29.20 -4.98 38.68
CA SER A 243 -29.02 -5.84 39.86
C SER A 243 -30.16 -5.77 40.88
N ARG A 244 -31.33 -5.19 40.54
CA ARG A 244 -32.40 -4.92 41.52
C ARG A 244 -33.85 -5.20 41.07
N GLU A 245 -34.10 -5.84 39.92
CA GLU A 245 -35.49 -6.13 39.52
C GLU A 245 -35.65 -7.45 38.75
N LYS A 246 -36.66 -8.25 39.16
CA LYS A 246 -36.91 -9.67 38.83
C LYS A 246 -35.84 -10.60 39.46
N VAL A 247 -36.18 -11.72 40.09
CA VAL A 247 -37.36 -12.60 39.93
C VAL A 247 -38.15 -12.81 41.23
N SER A 248 -39.46 -13.01 41.07
CA SER A 248 -40.46 -13.52 42.02
C SER A 248 -41.63 -14.05 41.17
N TYR A 249 -42.28 -15.18 41.41
CA TYR A 249 -42.16 -16.23 42.44
C TYR A 249 -42.63 -17.55 41.79
N ASP A 250 -42.06 -18.70 42.18
CA ASP A 250 -42.85 -19.95 42.23
C ASP A 250 -42.26 -20.89 43.28
N GLY A 251 -43.09 -21.80 43.80
CA GLY A 251 -42.70 -22.84 44.74
C GLY A 251 -42.35 -24.16 44.05
N ALA A 252 -41.79 -25.15 44.75
CA ALA A 252 -41.31 -25.12 46.14
C ALA A 252 -40.28 -26.25 46.34
N GLU A 253 -39.38 -26.07 47.31
CA GLU A 253 -39.15 -27.07 48.36
C GLU A 253 -38.45 -26.42 49.57
N GLU A 254 -38.42 -27.11 50.71
CA GLU A 254 -38.32 -26.47 52.03
C GLU A 254 -36.95 -26.58 52.73
N LYS A 255 -36.71 -25.67 53.70
CA LYS A 255 -35.84 -25.80 54.90
C LYS A 255 -34.33 -26.06 54.61
N LEU A 256 -33.39 -25.21 55.05
CA LEU A 256 -33.22 -24.72 56.43
C LEU A 256 -32.50 -23.36 56.54
N LEU A 257 -33.05 -22.52 57.42
CA LEU A 257 -32.48 -21.40 58.19
C LEU A 257 -31.01 -20.96 57.97
N GLN A 258 -30.84 -19.69 57.58
CA GLN A 258 -29.71 -18.86 58.04
C GLN A 258 -30.05 -18.21 59.39
N LYS A 259 -29.08 -18.12 60.31
CA LYS A 259 -29.01 -17.01 61.29
C LYS A 259 -27.63 -16.83 61.94
N GLU A 260 -26.71 -16.19 61.23
CA GLU A 260 -25.58 -15.50 61.86
C GLU A 260 -25.63 -14.01 61.56
N LYS A 261 -25.68 -13.20 62.62
CA LYS A 261 -25.34 -11.78 62.59
C LYS A 261 -24.85 -11.34 63.97
N GLU A 262 -23.87 -10.43 63.94
CA GLU A 262 -23.55 -9.48 65.01
C GLU A 262 -23.02 -10.06 66.33
N ALA A 263 -21.72 -10.35 66.35
CA ALA A 263 -20.91 -10.47 67.58
C ALA A 263 -19.55 -9.75 67.44
N LYS A 264 -19.55 -8.41 67.46
CA LYS A 264 -18.33 -7.61 67.66
C LYS A 264 -18.31 -6.99 69.05
N ILE A 265 -17.63 -7.70 69.96
CA ILE A 265 -16.81 -7.19 71.08
C ILE A 265 -17.28 -5.87 71.72
N ALA A 266 -17.96 -5.97 72.87
CA ALA A 266 -17.80 -4.99 73.95
C ALA A 266 -18.11 -5.62 75.32
N THR A 267 -17.16 -5.51 76.23
CA THR A 267 -17.15 -5.95 77.64
C THR A 267 -18.40 -5.61 78.46
N ARG A 268 -18.87 -6.56 79.27
CA ARG A 268 -18.81 -6.45 80.75
C ARG A 268 -19.04 -7.80 81.46
N VAL A 269 -18.48 -7.89 82.66
CA VAL A 269 -18.74 -8.93 83.67
C VAL A 269 -19.79 -8.38 84.64
N ASP A 270 -20.71 -9.22 85.13
CA ASP A 270 -21.13 -9.22 86.55
C ASP A 270 -21.93 -10.49 86.90
N MET A 271 -22.24 -10.66 88.19
CA MET A 271 -22.62 -11.91 88.86
C MET A 271 -24.13 -12.28 88.85
N ALA A 272 -24.41 -13.47 89.42
CA ALA A 272 -25.70 -14.02 89.84
C ALA A 272 -26.59 -14.65 88.73
N ASP A 273 -27.36 -15.71 88.98
CA ASP A 273 -27.58 -16.44 90.25
C ASP A 273 -27.76 -17.96 90.04
N ALA A 274 -27.61 -18.74 91.10
CA ALA A 274 -27.78 -20.20 91.03
C ALA A 274 -29.25 -20.62 91.16
N LYS A 275 -29.65 -21.73 90.51
CA LYS A 275 -30.90 -22.43 90.85
C LYS A 275 -30.76 -23.95 90.79
N TYR A 276 -30.88 -24.58 91.96
CA TYR A 276 -30.93 -26.03 92.12
C TYR A 276 -32.23 -26.63 91.57
N VAL A 277 -32.14 -27.90 91.15
CA VAL A 277 -33.22 -28.88 91.27
C VAL A 277 -32.66 -30.08 92.02
N VAL A 278 -33.36 -30.52 93.06
CA VAL A 278 -33.00 -31.67 93.91
C VAL A 278 -34.27 -32.47 94.16
N GLY A 279 -34.16 -33.81 94.16
CA GLY A 279 -35.27 -34.74 94.37
C GLY A 279 -35.81 -35.32 93.06
N ASP A 280 -36.11 -36.62 92.97
CA ASP A 280 -35.93 -37.66 94.00
C ASP A 280 -35.68 -39.04 93.34
N HIS A 281 -35.14 -39.97 94.12
CA HIS A 281 -34.60 -41.25 93.65
C HIS A 281 -35.67 -42.35 93.58
N ARG A 282 -35.48 -43.32 92.66
CA ARG A 282 -35.75 -44.72 93.00
C ARG A 282 -35.03 -45.74 92.12
N ASN A 283 -34.51 -46.77 92.79
CA ASN A 283 -34.01 -48.06 92.30
C ASN A 283 -33.01 -48.00 91.14
N GLY A 284 -31.72 -48.16 91.49
CA GLY A 284 -30.66 -48.29 90.51
C GLY A 284 -30.74 -49.61 89.74
N ASP A 285 -30.66 -49.49 88.41
CA ASP A 285 -30.24 -50.55 87.52
C ASP A 285 -29.10 -49.96 86.66
N ALA A 286 -27.92 -50.58 86.68
CA ALA A 286 -26.68 -49.96 86.19
C ALA A 286 -26.51 -50.14 84.68
N LYS A 287 -27.43 -49.58 83.89
CA LYS A 287 -27.41 -49.67 82.42
C LYS A 287 -26.35 -48.75 81.83
N ILE A 288 -25.14 -49.29 81.60
CA ILE A 288 -24.07 -48.61 80.87
C ILE A 288 -24.45 -48.58 79.39
N GLU A 289 -25.08 -47.49 78.95
CA GLU A 289 -25.18 -47.18 77.52
C GLU A 289 -23.92 -46.40 77.09
N LEU A 290 -23.10 -47.07 76.28
CA LEU A 290 -21.92 -46.46 75.65
C LEU A 290 -22.38 -45.44 74.61
N ASP A 291 -22.33 -44.16 74.96
CA ASP A 291 -22.70 -43.07 74.06
C ASP A 291 -21.64 -42.91 72.95
N ALA A 292 -21.78 -43.74 71.91
CA ALA A 292 -20.92 -43.80 70.73
C ALA A 292 -21.14 -42.60 69.79
N ASN A 293 -21.13 -41.39 70.36
CA ASN A 293 -21.35 -40.11 69.70
C ASN A 293 -20.18 -39.13 69.94
N GLN A 294 -18.95 -39.56 69.68
CA GLN A 294 -17.87 -38.61 69.37
C GLN A 294 -18.14 -37.94 68.01
N LYS A 295 -19.12 -37.03 68.00
CA LYS A 295 -19.09 -35.88 67.07
C LYS A 295 -17.75 -35.21 67.29
N PHE A 296 -16.95 -35.09 66.23
CA PHE A 296 -15.64 -34.48 66.29
C PHE A 296 -15.78 -32.97 66.58
N THR A 297 -15.81 -32.62 67.86
CA THR A 297 -15.70 -31.24 68.33
C THR A 297 -14.34 -30.71 67.90
N GLY A 298 -14.32 -29.69 67.04
CA GLY A 298 -13.08 -29.06 66.63
C GLY A 298 -12.30 -28.59 67.86
N LEU A 299 -11.03 -29.00 67.95
CA LEU A 299 -10.19 -28.73 69.12
C LEU A 299 -10.20 -27.23 69.45
N THR A 300 -10.32 -26.92 70.75
CA THR A 300 -10.16 -25.54 71.21
C THR A 300 -8.77 -25.03 70.85
N ARG A 301 -8.57 -23.70 70.81
CA ARG A 301 -7.28 -23.10 70.43
C ARG A 301 -6.10 -23.66 71.25
N GLU A 302 -6.33 -23.97 72.53
CA GLU A 302 -5.29 -24.44 73.45
C GLU A 302 -4.92 -25.91 73.20
N GLU A 303 -5.93 -26.77 73.02
CA GLU A 303 -5.75 -28.16 72.60
C GLU A 303 -5.10 -28.26 71.22
N LEU A 304 -5.53 -27.41 70.27
CA LEU A 304 -4.97 -27.35 68.93
C LEU A 304 -3.50 -26.93 68.97
N MET A 305 -3.13 -25.93 69.78
CA MET A 305 -1.73 -25.50 69.92
C MET A 305 -0.83 -26.62 70.47
N LYS A 306 -1.35 -27.50 71.33
CA LYS A 306 -0.62 -28.66 71.88
C LYS A 306 -0.17 -29.65 70.79
N TYR A 307 -1.00 -29.89 69.78
CA TYR A 307 -0.69 -30.80 68.66
C TYR A 307 -0.15 -30.07 67.41
N ALA A 308 -0.43 -28.78 67.23
CA ALA A 308 0.04 -27.99 66.08
C ALA A 308 1.55 -27.70 66.11
N SER A 309 2.19 -27.92 67.27
CA SER A 309 3.64 -27.86 67.51
C SER A 309 4.36 -29.20 67.39
N ASP A 310 3.67 -30.32 67.16
CA ASP A 310 4.31 -31.63 67.01
C ASP A 310 5.32 -31.62 65.84
N PRO A 311 6.52 -32.23 65.98
CA PRO A 311 7.54 -32.23 64.93
C PRO A 311 7.04 -32.78 63.59
N PHE A 312 6.09 -33.72 63.60
CA PHE A 312 5.47 -34.25 62.39
C PHE A 312 4.61 -33.19 61.67
N TRP A 313 3.65 -32.57 62.36
CA TRP A 313 2.76 -31.57 61.77
C TRP A 313 3.48 -30.29 61.37
N VAL A 314 4.51 -29.88 62.11
CA VAL A 314 5.38 -28.75 61.74
C VAL A 314 6.14 -29.07 60.46
N ARG A 315 6.76 -30.26 60.34
CA ARG A 315 7.45 -30.68 59.10
C ARG A 315 6.49 -30.76 57.92
N LEU A 316 5.33 -31.41 58.07
CA LEU A 316 4.32 -31.56 57.01
C LEU A 316 3.80 -30.20 56.52
N ARG A 317 3.55 -29.25 57.43
CA ARG A 317 3.14 -27.88 57.07
C ARG A 317 4.22 -27.18 56.24
N TRP A 318 5.49 -27.29 56.63
CA TRP A 318 6.60 -26.72 55.88
C TRP A 318 6.85 -27.41 54.54
N THR A 319 6.74 -28.74 54.43
CA THR A 319 6.89 -29.43 53.13
C THR A 319 5.75 -29.08 52.18
N LEU A 320 4.51 -28.98 52.64
CA LEU A 320 3.38 -28.52 51.82
C LEU A 320 3.53 -27.05 51.38
N PHE A 321 4.01 -26.17 52.26
CA PHE A 321 4.26 -24.76 51.94
C PHE A 321 5.38 -24.61 50.89
N VAL A 322 6.50 -25.32 51.06
CA VAL A 322 7.60 -25.33 50.08
C VAL A 322 7.16 -25.95 48.76
N LEU A 323 6.41 -27.05 48.78
CA LEU A 323 5.88 -27.70 47.57
C LEU A 323 4.92 -26.77 46.81
N PHE A 324 4.06 -26.03 47.52
CA PHE A 324 3.17 -25.03 46.91
C PHE A 324 3.97 -23.95 46.16
N TRP A 325 4.98 -23.36 46.79
CA TRP A 325 5.82 -22.33 46.16
C TRP A 325 6.66 -22.89 45.00
N LEU A 326 7.16 -24.12 45.11
CA LEU A 326 7.89 -24.81 44.05
C LEU A 326 6.99 -25.07 42.84
N LEU A 327 5.77 -25.60 43.06
CA LEU A 327 4.79 -25.86 42.00
C LEU A 327 4.34 -24.54 41.33
N TRP A 328 4.10 -23.49 42.11
CA TRP A 328 3.80 -22.15 41.60
C TRP A 328 4.93 -21.59 40.73
N LEU A 329 6.19 -21.74 41.17
CA LEU A 329 7.36 -21.29 40.41
C LEU A 329 7.58 -22.13 39.13
N CYS A 330 7.36 -23.45 39.17
CA CYS A 330 7.36 -24.30 38.00
C CYS A 330 6.24 -23.93 37.00
N MET A 331 5.04 -23.58 37.48
CA MET A 331 3.95 -23.10 36.63
C MET A 331 4.29 -21.76 35.98
N LEU A 332 4.88 -20.82 36.72
CA LEU A 332 5.35 -19.54 36.20
C LEU A 332 6.46 -19.73 35.16
N ALA A 333 7.45 -20.58 35.44
CA ALA A 333 8.52 -20.93 34.50
C ALA A 333 7.96 -21.62 33.24
N GLY A 334 6.95 -22.47 33.37
CA GLY A 334 6.22 -23.08 32.27
C GLY A 334 5.51 -22.04 31.39
N ALA A 335 4.79 -21.09 32.00
CA ALA A 335 4.12 -20.01 31.28
C ALA A 335 5.12 -19.11 30.52
N ILE A 336 6.23 -18.73 31.16
CA ILE A 336 7.33 -17.98 30.51
C ILE A 336 7.94 -18.80 29.37
N ALA A 337 8.18 -20.10 29.58
CA ALA A 337 8.73 -20.98 28.55
C ALA A 337 7.80 -21.16 27.34
N ILE A 338 6.47 -21.13 27.55
CA ILE A 338 5.47 -21.11 26.47
C ILE A 338 5.54 -19.76 25.73
N ILE A 339 5.55 -18.63 26.43
CA ILE A 339 5.61 -17.29 25.82
C ILE A 339 6.90 -17.10 24.99
N VAL A 340 8.04 -17.61 25.47
CA VAL A 340 9.34 -17.49 24.79
C VAL A 340 9.49 -18.48 23.62
N ARG A 341 8.88 -19.68 23.69
CA ARG A 341 8.93 -20.67 22.59
C ARG A 341 7.79 -20.52 21.58
N ALA A 342 6.70 -19.83 21.91
CA ALA A 342 5.66 -19.51 20.96
C ALA A 342 6.27 -18.68 19.82
N PRO A 343 6.20 -19.14 18.56
CA PRO A 343 6.65 -18.30 17.45
C PRO A 343 5.84 -17.01 17.45
N LYS A 344 6.47 -15.88 17.10
CA LYS A 344 5.76 -14.62 16.91
C LYS A 344 4.85 -14.76 15.69
N CYS A 345 3.61 -15.19 15.93
CA CYS A 345 2.53 -15.21 14.95
C CYS A 345 2.15 -13.79 14.55
N ALA A 346 3.00 -13.15 13.74
CA ALA A 346 2.65 -11.93 13.05
C ALA A 346 1.39 -12.22 12.22
N PRO A 347 0.29 -11.44 12.38
CA PRO A 347 -0.84 -11.58 11.48
C PRO A 347 -0.34 -11.37 10.04
N PRO A 348 -0.87 -12.11 9.05
CA PRO A 348 -0.45 -11.93 7.67
C PRO A 348 -0.66 -10.46 7.25
N PRO A 349 0.23 -9.90 6.41
CA PRO A 349 0.19 -8.48 6.08
C PRO A 349 -1.21 -8.13 5.53
N PRO A 350 -1.88 -7.11 6.09
CA PRO A 350 -3.26 -6.82 5.77
C PRO A 350 -3.37 -6.41 4.30
N ARG A 351 -4.21 -7.13 3.55
CA ARG A 351 -4.52 -6.85 2.13
C ARG A 351 -4.79 -5.37 1.90
N THR A 352 -4.34 -4.81 0.78
CA THR A 352 -4.61 -3.40 0.43
C THR A 352 -6.13 -3.17 0.22
N TRP A 353 -6.57 -1.92 0.18
CA TRP A 353 -8.01 -1.61 0.06
C TRP A 353 -8.61 -2.15 -1.25
N TYR A 354 -7.85 -2.14 -2.35
CA TYR A 354 -8.29 -2.65 -3.65
C TYR A 354 -8.25 -4.18 -3.78
N GLU A 355 -7.56 -4.90 -2.88
CA GLU A 355 -7.52 -6.37 -2.86
C GLU A 355 -8.75 -6.99 -2.12
N ARG A 356 -9.27 -6.29 -1.12
CA ARG A 356 -10.27 -6.78 -0.13
C ARG A 356 -11.66 -7.06 -0.70
N GLY A 357 -12.08 -6.35 -1.75
CA GLY A 357 -13.45 -6.39 -2.25
C GLY A 357 -13.54 -6.03 -3.73
N PRO A 358 -14.75 -5.89 -4.29
CA PRO A 358 -14.92 -5.60 -5.70
C PRO A 358 -14.54 -4.15 -6.04
N LEU A 359 -14.05 -3.99 -7.27
CA LEU A 359 -13.94 -2.72 -7.96
C LEU A 359 -15.00 -2.64 -9.05
N LEU A 360 -15.39 -1.43 -9.43
CA LEU A 360 -16.39 -1.19 -10.49
C LEU A 360 -15.75 -0.47 -11.68
N ASP A 361 -16.03 -0.92 -12.89
CA ASP A 361 -15.64 -0.26 -14.12
C ASP A 361 -16.79 0.63 -14.62
N ALA A 362 -16.55 1.94 -14.65
CA ALA A 362 -17.45 2.93 -15.22
C ALA A 362 -16.87 3.61 -16.47
N SER A 363 -15.90 3.00 -17.17
CA SER A 363 -15.30 3.51 -18.42
C SER A 363 -16.33 3.98 -19.46
N GLU A 364 -17.46 3.28 -19.52
CA GLU A 364 -18.53 3.48 -20.51
C GLU A 364 -19.55 4.57 -20.09
N ALA A 365 -19.37 5.19 -18.92
CA ALA A 365 -20.27 6.24 -18.43
C ALA A 365 -20.12 7.53 -19.23
N SER A 366 -21.23 8.04 -19.75
CA SER A 366 -21.30 9.25 -20.58
C SER A 366 -21.24 10.57 -19.80
N SER A 367 -21.46 10.56 -18.48
CA SER A 367 -21.28 11.73 -17.62
C SER A 367 -20.96 11.34 -16.17
N TYR A 368 -20.45 12.31 -15.40
CA TYR A 368 -20.26 12.17 -13.95
C TYR A 368 -21.59 12.03 -13.19
N ASP A 369 -22.71 12.43 -13.77
CA ASP A 369 -24.04 12.33 -13.15
C ASP A 369 -24.53 10.88 -13.12
N VAL A 370 -24.34 10.13 -14.22
CA VAL A 370 -24.57 8.68 -14.28
C VAL A 370 -23.76 7.96 -13.20
N ILE A 371 -22.48 8.31 -13.05
CA ILE A 371 -21.61 7.74 -12.02
C ILE A 371 -22.15 8.08 -10.62
N ASN A 372 -22.57 9.33 -10.40
CA ASN A 372 -23.16 9.79 -9.14
C ASN A 372 -24.46 9.05 -8.77
N GLU A 373 -25.29 8.67 -9.73
CA GLU A 373 -26.48 7.82 -9.50
C GLU A 373 -26.10 6.42 -9.00
N HIS A 374 -25.10 5.79 -9.62
CA HIS A 374 -24.65 4.45 -9.24
C HIS A 374 -23.85 4.40 -7.92
N LEU A 375 -23.33 5.52 -7.40
CA LEU A 375 -22.58 5.55 -6.12
C LEU A 375 -23.37 4.95 -4.93
N LEU A 376 -24.70 5.14 -4.88
CA LEU A 376 -25.54 4.60 -3.80
C LEU A 376 -25.62 3.07 -3.86
N ALA A 377 -25.86 2.50 -5.05
CA ALA A 377 -25.88 1.05 -5.24
C ALA A 377 -24.49 0.43 -4.98
N ALA A 378 -23.42 1.09 -5.43
CA ALA A 378 -22.04 0.67 -5.18
C ALA A 378 -21.68 0.64 -3.67
N ARG A 379 -22.15 1.64 -2.90
CA ARG A 379 -22.00 1.67 -1.43
C ARG A 379 -22.67 0.47 -0.78
N ASP A 380 -23.92 0.17 -1.15
CA ASP A 380 -24.71 -0.88 -0.50
C ASP A 380 -24.22 -2.29 -0.86
N VAL A 381 -23.63 -2.45 -2.04
CA VAL A 381 -22.88 -3.65 -2.47
C VAL A 381 -21.46 -3.70 -1.86
N GLN A 382 -21.01 -2.68 -1.13
CA GLN A 382 -19.68 -2.59 -0.48
C GLN A 382 -18.50 -2.58 -1.46
N VAL A 383 -18.67 -1.95 -2.64
CA VAL A 383 -17.61 -1.67 -3.60
C VAL A 383 -16.50 -0.83 -2.95
N GLN A 384 -15.24 -1.21 -3.17
CA GLN A 384 -14.08 -0.53 -2.56
C GLN A 384 -13.57 0.64 -3.40
N GLY A 385 -13.73 0.58 -4.73
CA GLY A 385 -13.32 1.65 -5.63
C GLY A 385 -13.90 1.51 -7.03
N MET A 386 -13.73 2.56 -7.83
CA MET A 386 -14.39 2.72 -9.12
C MET A 386 -13.47 3.38 -10.13
N PHE A 387 -13.34 2.78 -11.32
CA PHE A 387 -12.64 3.36 -12.47
C PHE A 387 -13.56 4.35 -13.18
N VAL A 388 -13.06 5.56 -13.41
CA VAL A 388 -13.82 6.70 -13.93
C VAL A 388 -13.11 7.25 -15.18
N PRO A 389 -13.79 7.40 -16.32
CA PRO A 389 -13.18 7.91 -17.55
C PRO A 389 -12.72 9.36 -17.39
N GLY A 390 -11.40 9.58 -17.46
CA GLY A 390 -10.80 10.92 -17.42
C GLY A 390 -11.24 11.82 -18.58
N ALA A 391 -11.64 11.20 -19.71
CA ALA A 391 -12.19 11.86 -20.89
C ALA A 391 -13.43 12.73 -20.60
N LEU A 392 -14.15 12.50 -19.49
CA LEU A 392 -15.25 13.36 -19.04
C LEU A 392 -14.80 14.77 -18.59
N ALA A 393 -13.49 14.99 -18.41
CA ALA A 393 -12.87 16.29 -18.20
C ALA A 393 -12.17 16.86 -19.46
N GLY A 394 -12.33 16.25 -20.64
CA GLY A 394 -11.64 16.65 -21.89
C GLY A 394 -10.50 15.67 -22.26
N ASP A 395 -9.69 16.03 -23.27
CA ASP A 395 -8.50 15.24 -23.60
C ASP A 395 -7.46 15.34 -22.44
N THR A 396 -6.66 14.28 -22.26
CA THR A 396 -5.84 14.01 -21.06
C THR A 396 -4.99 15.18 -20.54
N TYR A 397 -4.53 16.07 -21.41
CA TYR A 397 -3.60 17.15 -21.09
C TYR A 397 -4.26 18.52 -20.89
N ASP A 398 -5.53 18.69 -21.32
CA ASP A 398 -6.32 19.92 -21.15
C ASP A 398 -6.36 20.39 -19.68
N VAL A 399 -6.30 19.45 -18.74
CA VAL A 399 -6.36 19.71 -17.30
C VAL A 399 -5.17 20.50 -16.75
N LEU A 400 -4.08 20.63 -17.52
CA LEU A 400 -2.93 21.47 -17.21
C LEU A 400 -3.22 22.95 -17.52
N ASP A 401 -3.82 23.21 -18.69
CA ASP A 401 -4.12 24.56 -19.19
C ASP A 401 -5.44 25.11 -18.59
N GLU A 402 -6.40 24.23 -18.31
CA GLU A 402 -7.69 24.55 -17.68
C GLU A 402 -7.97 23.71 -16.40
N PRO A 403 -7.37 24.03 -15.24
CA PRO A 403 -7.53 23.27 -13.99
C PRO A 403 -8.97 23.15 -13.45
N GLY A 404 -9.89 23.96 -13.98
CA GLY A 404 -11.32 23.92 -13.66
C GLY A 404 -12.07 22.74 -14.28
N LYS A 405 -11.54 22.10 -15.35
CA LYS A 405 -12.16 20.88 -15.90
C LYS A 405 -12.22 19.74 -14.87
N LEU A 406 -11.30 19.74 -13.90
CA LEU A 406 -11.26 18.79 -12.79
C LEU A 406 -12.29 19.07 -11.68
N ASP A 407 -13.00 20.20 -11.66
CA ASP A 407 -13.85 20.57 -10.50
C ASP A 407 -15.04 19.62 -10.31
N LYS A 408 -15.68 19.18 -11.41
CA LYS A 408 -16.72 18.14 -11.36
C LYS A 408 -16.20 16.81 -10.80
N PHE A 409 -14.96 16.44 -11.12
CA PHE A 409 -14.32 15.26 -10.58
C PHE A 409 -14.00 15.42 -9.09
N LYS A 410 -13.55 16.60 -8.62
CA LYS A 410 -13.32 16.89 -7.19
C LYS A 410 -14.62 16.73 -6.38
N GLU A 411 -15.75 17.21 -6.90
CA GLU A 411 -17.06 17.03 -6.27
C GLU A 411 -17.49 15.55 -6.20
N LEU A 412 -17.32 14.81 -7.29
CA LEU A 412 -17.63 13.37 -7.36
C LEU A 412 -16.72 12.55 -6.44
N ALA A 413 -15.42 12.81 -6.44
CA ALA A 413 -14.43 12.16 -5.60
C ALA A 413 -14.73 12.38 -4.11
N LYS A 414 -15.13 13.60 -3.72
CA LYS A 414 -15.56 13.88 -2.35
C LYS A 414 -16.79 13.05 -1.95
N LYS A 415 -17.85 13.05 -2.78
CA LYS A 415 -19.07 12.25 -2.53
C LYS A 415 -18.75 10.74 -2.43
N ALA A 416 -17.83 10.25 -3.25
CA ALA A 416 -17.39 8.86 -3.21
C ALA A 416 -16.61 8.55 -1.91
N ASP A 417 -15.71 9.44 -1.49
CA ASP A 417 -14.94 9.30 -0.23
C ASP A 417 -15.86 9.34 1.01
N ASP A 418 -16.93 10.16 0.99
CA ASP A 418 -18.00 10.19 2.00
C ASP A 418 -18.76 8.84 2.10
N TYR A 419 -18.81 8.05 1.01
CA TYR A 419 -19.33 6.67 0.99
C TYR A 419 -18.23 5.60 1.18
N GLY A 420 -16.97 6.00 1.35
CA GLY A 420 -15.81 5.10 1.47
C GLY A 420 -15.27 4.55 0.15
N ILE A 421 -15.88 4.89 -0.99
CA ILE A 421 -15.52 4.41 -2.34
C ILE A 421 -14.35 5.25 -2.88
N LYS A 422 -13.29 4.59 -3.34
CA LYS A 422 -12.08 5.27 -3.86
C LYS A 422 -12.12 5.36 -5.39
N LEU A 423 -12.14 6.58 -5.95
CA LEU A 423 -12.12 6.77 -7.40
C LEU A 423 -10.71 6.61 -7.98
N ILE A 424 -10.63 5.94 -9.13
CA ILE A 424 -9.42 5.72 -9.92
C ILE A 424 -9.70 6.34 -11.29
N VAL A 425 -8.78 7.14 -11.85
CA VAL A 425 -9.02 7.78 -13.15
C VAL A 425 -8.41 6.97 -14.30
N ASP A 426 -9.18 6.80 -15.38
CA ASP A 426 -8.69 6.23 -16.63
C ASP A 426 -8.11 7.34 -17.53
N LEU A 427 -6.84 7.21 -17.91
CA LEU A 427 -6.13 8.20 -18.73
C LEU A 427 -5.52 7.57 -19.99
N VAL A 428 -5.50 8.33 -21.08
CA VAL A 428 -4.82 7.99 -22.33
C VAL A 428 -3.62 8.91 -22.48
N ALA A 429 -2.41 8.40 -22.23
CA ALA A 429 -1.19 9.22 -22.26
C ALA A 429 -0.67 9.47 -23.70
N ASN A 430 -0.97 8.57 -24.64
CA ASN A 430 -0.25 8.42 -25.91
C ASN A 430 -0.28 9.62 -26.86
N HIS A 431 -1.36 10.40 -26.88
CA HIS A 431 -1.61 11.40 -27.91
C HIS A 431 -2.40 12.59 -27.35
N VAL A 432 -2.38 13.69 -28.10
CA VAL A 432 -3.36 14.79 -28.00
C VAL A 432 -4.10 14.90 -29.33
N ASN A 433 -5.16 15.71 -29.39
CA ASN A 433 -5.78 16.11 -30.65
C ASN A 433 -4.82 16.97 -31.50
N ALA A 434 -4.86 16.86 -32.83
CA ALA A 434 -4.09 17.73 -33.74
C ALA A 434 -4.48 19.23 -33.63
N THR A 435 -5.64 19.54 -33.03
CA THR A 435 -6.04 20.92 -32.68
C THR A 435 -5.35 21.46 -31.41
N HIS A 436 -4.63 20.63 -30.65
CA HIS A 436 -4.00 21.02 -29.40
C HIS A 436 -2.80 21.95 -29.63
N SER A 437 -2.64 22.96 -28.77
CA SER A 437 -1.62 24.03 -28.88
C SER A 437 -0.21 23.48 -29.14
N TRP A 438 0.17 22.43 -28.42
CA TRP A 438 1.46 21.75 -28.54
C TRP A 438 1.71 21.20 -29.95
N PHE A 439 0.69 20.67 -30.64
CA PHE A 439 0.87 20.14 -31.99
C PHE A 439 1.11 21.26 -33.00
N THR A 440 0.34 22.36 -32.95
CA THR A 440 0.57 23.52 -33.81
C THR A 440 1.94 24.17 -33.56
N LEU A 441 2.40 24.24 -32.31
CA LEU A 441 3.74 24.71 -31.97
C LEU A 441 4.83 23.74 -32.44
N SER A 442 4.59 22.43 -32.36
CA SER A 442 5.50 21.42 -32.90
C SER A 442 5.58 21.48 -34.43
N GLU A 443 4.45 21.60 -35.12
CA GLU A 443 4.39 21.69 -36.58
C GLU A 443 5.22 22.88 -37.10
N ASN A 444 5.09 24.04 -36.43
CA ASN A 444 5.89 25.25 -36.67
C ASN A 444 7.30 25.21 -36.03
N ARG A 445 7.76 24.06 -35.52
CA ARG A 445 9.09 23.83 -34.90
C ARG A 445 9.46 24.86 -33.82
N THR A 446 8.47 25.30 -33.05
CA THR A 446 8.56 26.45 -32.13
C THR A 446 8.98 26.02 -30.73
N GLY A 447 10.19 26.42 -30.32
CA GLY A 447 10.69 26.24 -28.95
C GLY A 447 10.77 24.76 -28.51
N GLU A 448 10.49 24.49 -27.23
CA GLU A 448 10.57 23.13 -26.68
C GLU A 448 9.60 22.13 -27.32
N TYR A 449 8.54 22.60 -27.99
CA TYR A 449 7.52 21.77 -28.64
C TYR A 449 8.01 21.12 -29.94
N ALA A 450 9.15 21.52 -30.49
CA ALA A 450 9.69 20.99 -31.75
C ALA A 450 9.79 19.45 -31.75
N ASP A 451 10.11 18.84 -30.60
CA ASP A 451 10.29 17.38 -30.48
C ASP A 451 9.33 16.73 -29.47
N TYR A 452 8.16 17.34 -29.25
CA TYR A 452 7.08 16.77 -28.42
C TYR A 452 6.35 15.59 -29.08
N PHE A 453 6.45 15.42 -30.40
CA PHE A 453 5.76 14.39 -31.19
C PHE A 453 6.76 13.60 -32.04
N VAL A 454 6.39 12.39 -32.44
CA VAL A 454 7.24 11.55 -33.30
C VAL A 454 7.12 12.02 -34.76
N TRP A 455 8.15 12.74 -35.23
CA TRP A 455 8.26 13.27 -36.59
C TRP A 455 9.31 12.51 -37.40
N ALA A 456 8.99 12.19 -38.65
CA ALA A 456 9.89 11.49 -39.57
C ALA A 456 9.85 12.07 -40.99
N GLN A 457 10.95 11.93 -41.72
CA GLN A 457 10.97 12.19 -43.16
C GLN A 457 10.42 10.96 -43.90
N GLY A 458 9.55 11.18 -44.88
CA GLY A 458 9.08 10.10 -45.75
C GLY A 458 10.18 9.62 -46.70
N GLY A 459 9.94 8.48 -47.36
CA GLY A 459 10.79 8.01 -48.45
C GLY A 459 10.67 8.91 -49.69
N ASP A 460 11.05 8.35 -50.84
CA ASP A 460 10.89 9.00 -52.14
C ASP A 460 9.41 9.20 -52.52
N PHE A 461 9.18 9.92 -53.62
CA PHE A 461 7.86 9.99 -54.22
C PHE A 461 7.49 8.65 -54.87
N ASP A 462 6.24 8.26 -54.69
CA ASP A 462 5.62 7.11 -55.32
C ASP A 462 5.24 7.46 -56.77
N ASP A 463 5.80 6.75 -57.75
CA ASP A 463 5.62 7.07 -59.18
C ASP A 463 4.16 7.06 -59.63
N GLU A 464 3.34 6.16 -59.06
CA GLU A 464 1.92 6.00 -59.40
C GLU A 464 1.05 7.07 -58.74
N THR A 465 1.10 7.20 -57.40
CA THR A 465 0.22 8.14 -56.68
C THR A 465 0.73 9.58 -56.64
N ARG A 466 2.00 9.81 -57.02
CA ARG A 466 2.74 11.08 -56.88
C ARG A 466 2.73 11.67 -55.47
N ARG A 467 2.45 10.84 -54.45
CA ARG A 467 2.58 11.20 -53.04
C ARG A 467 3.95 10.75 -52.55
N ARG A 468 4.47 11.41 -51.52
CA ARG A 468 5.64 10.89 -50.82
C ARG A 468 5.27 9.57 -50.15
N ARG A 469 6.19 8.60 -50.10
CA ARG A 469 5.96 7.34 -49.37
C ARG A 469 6.14 7.59 -47.86
N PRO A 470 5.35 6.92 -46.99
CA PRO A 470 5.57 7.00 -45.55
C PRO A 470 6.97 6.46 -45.18
N PRO A 471 7.50 6.77 -43.99
CA PRO A 471 8.83 6.34 -43.57
C PRO A 471 9.02 4.81 -43.54
N ASN A 472 7.95 4.07 -43.22
CA ASN A 472 7.94 2.62 -43.10
C ASN A 472 6.50 2.07 -43.30
N ASN A 473 6.34 0.76 -43.16
CA ASN A 473 5.08 0.02 -43.34
C ASN A 473 4.12 0.01 -42.13
N TRP A 474 4.35 0.83 -41.09
CA TRP A 474 3.54 0.76 -39.86
C TRP A 474 2.07 1.08 -40.11
N ARG A 475 1.19 0.27 -39.53
CA ARG A 475 -0.27 0.42 -39.58
C ARG A 475 -0.82 1.02 -38.31
N SER A 476 -1.85 1.85 -38.42
CA SER A 476 -2.64 2.29 -37.27
C SER A 476 -3.67 1.22 -36.88
N THR A 477 -4.21 1.29 -35.67
CA THR A 477 -5.29 0.38 -35.23
C THR A 477 -6.58 0.52 -36.06
N MET A 478 -6.67 1.56 -36.89
CA MET A 478 -7.77 1.80 -37.84
C MET A 478 -7.58 1.08 -39.18
N ASN A 479 -6.50 0.29 -39.35
CA ASN A 479 -6.07 -0.34 -40.61
C ASN A 479 -5.64 0.67 -41.70
N GLU A 480 -5.19 1.85 -41.29
CA GLU A 480 -4.65 2.87 -42.18
C GLU A 480 -3.11 2.96 -42.03
N SER A 481 -2.48 3.92 -42.71
CA SER A 481 -1.08 4.30 -42.42
C SER A 481 -0.98 4.84 -41.00
N ALA A 482 0.00 4.39 -40.20
CA ALA A 482 0.33 5.02 -38.93
C ALA A 482 0.96 6.42 -39.11
N TRP A 483 1.29 6.81 -40.34
CA TRP A 483 1.95 8.07 -40.67
C TRP A 483 1.03 9.00 -41.47
N SER A 484 0.87 10.23 -40.97
CA SER A 484 0.12 11.31 -41.61
C SER A 484 1.03 12.46 -42.01
N TRP A 485 0.82 13.06 -43.19
CA TRP A 485 1.69 14.11 -43.74
C TRP A 485 1.29 15.50 -43.27
N SER A 486 2.23 16.24 -42.66
CA SER A 486 2.11 17.69 -42.47
C SER A 486 2.73 18.43 -43.65
N ALA A 487 1.88 19.22 -44.33
CA ALA A 487 2.34 20.15 -45.37
C ALA A 487 3.13 21.33 -44.79
N ALA A 488 2.80 21.80 -43.57
CA ALA A 488 3.45 22.94 -42.94
C ALA A 488 4.86 22.60 -42.39
N ARG A 489 5.03 21.42 -41.76
CA ARG A 489 6.36 20.97 -41.28
C ARG A 489 7.20 20.31 -42.36
N GLY A 490 6.59 19.84 -43.45
CA GLY A 490 7.26 19.09 -44.53
C GLY A 490 7.75 17.71 -44.08
N ALA A 491 6.94 17.03 -43.25
CA ALA A 491 7.30 15.78 -42.58
C ALA A 491 6.05 14.93 -42.28
N TYR A 492 6.25 13.64 -42.04
CA TYR A 492 5.21 12.78 -41.46
C TYR A 492 5.24 12.89 -39.94
N TYR A 493 4.07 12.91 -39.31
CA TYR A 493 3.90 12.61 -37.88
C TYR A 493 3.29 11.22 -37.71
N LEU A 494 3.62 10.58 -36.59
CA LEU A 494 3.03 9.32 -36.17
C LEU A 494 1.65 9.57 -35.55
N ALA A 495 0.68 8.71 -35.88
CA ALA A 495 -0.62 8.58 -35.23
C ALA A 495 -1.01 7.10 -35.25
N GLN A 496 -0.78 6.38 -34.15
CA GLN A 496 -0.96 4.92 -34.10
C GLN A 496 -2.43 4.48 -33.99
N TYR A 497 -3.33 5.43 -33.69
CA TYR A 497 -4.76 5.19 -33.57
C TYR A 497 -5.54 5.97 -34.65
N GLU A 498 -6.26 7.02 -34.27
CA GLU A 498 -6.98 7.88 -35.19
C GLU A 498 -6.03 8.94 -35.79
N ALA A 499 -6.06 9.16 -37.11
CA ALA A 499 -5.08 10.04 -37.79
C ALA A 499 -5.03 11.49 -37.29
N HIS A 500 -6.09 11.98 -36.65
CA HIS A 500 -6.17 13.32 -36.03
C HIS A 500 -5.65 13.37 -34.56
N ARG A 501 -5.11 12.26 -34.05
CA ARG A 501 -4.55 12.12 -32.69
C ARG A 501 -3.04 11.80 -32.76
N PRO A 502 -2.19 12.80 -33.05
CA PRO A 502 -0.74 12.64 -33.17
C PRO A 502 -0.08 12.12 -31.87
N ASP A 503 0.81 11.13 -32.04
CA ASP A 503 1.52 10.43 -30.97
C ASP A 503 2.63 11.31 -30.35
N LEU A 504 2.60 11.42 -29.01
CA LEU A 504 3.58 12.14 -28.21
C LEU A 504 4.89 11.32 -28.09
N ASN A 505 6.02 12.02 -28.14
CA ASN A 505 7.34 11.42 -28.05
C ASN A 505 7.77 11.20 -26.60
N PHE A 506 7.42 10.07 -25.99
CA PHE A 506 7.86 9.74 -24.61
C PHE A 506 9.36 9.46 -24.45
N SER A 507 10.16 9.49 -25.53
CA SER A 507 11.63 9.55 -25.41
C SER A 507 12.11 10.95 -25.01
N ASN A 508 11.26 11.97 -25.13
CA ASN A 508 11.56 13.34 -24.69
C ASN A 508 11.20 13.51 -23.20
N PRO A 509 12.17 13.82 -22.31
CA PRO A 509 11.90 13.94 -20.87
C PRO A 509 10.96 15.10 -20.52
N LEU A 510 10.78 16.09 -21.40
CA LEU A 510 9.78 17.14 -21.23
C LEU A 510 8.36 16.59 -21.34
N VAL A 511 8.10 15.70 -22.30
CA VAL A 511 6.80 15.02 -22.48
C VAL A 511 6.47 14.16 -21.26
N VAL A 512 7.45 13.39 -20.77
CA VAL A 512 7.31 12.61 -19.53
C VAL A 512 6.94 13.53 -18.36
N LYS A 513 7.65 14.66 -18.18
CA LYS A 513 7.35 15.64 -17.13
C LYS A 513 5.94 16.24 -17.26
N ARG A 514 5.46 16.56 -18.47
CA ARG A 514 4.09 17.06 -18.68
C ARG A 514 3.06 16.01 -18.25
N PHE A 515 3.27 14.73 -18.53
CA PHE A 515 2.35 13.67 -18.08
C PHE A 515 2.45 13.39 -16.57
N ASP A 516 3.64 13.50 -15.97
CA ASP A 516 3.77 13.49 -14.51
C ASP A 516 2.90 14.59 -13.86
N ASP A 517 2.87 15.79 -14.44
CA ASP A 517 2.07 16.91 -13.93
C ASP A 517 0.55 16.64 -14.10
N VAL A 518 0.14 15.91 -15.15
CA VAL A 518 -1.25 15.40 -15.27
C VAL A 518 -1.56 14.43 -14.13
N ILE A 519 -0.69 13.43 -13.86
CA ILE A 519 -0.88 12.49 -12.75
C ILE A 519 -0.99 13.24 -11.41
N ARG A 520 -0.11 14.22 -11.16
CA ARG A 520 -0.16 15.08 -9.96
C ARG A 520 -1.48 15.85 -9.86
N ALA A 521 -2.00 16.39 -10.97
CA ALA A 521 -3.25 17.13 -10.99
C ALA A 521 -4.46 16.25 -10.63
N TRP A 522 -4.58 15.04 -11.19
CA TRP A 522 -5.67 14.11 -10.87
C TRP A 522 -5.62 13.58 -9.44
N LEU A 523 -4.43 13.24 -8.92
CA LEU A 523 -4.25 12.83 -7.52
C LEU A 523 -4.57 13.99 -6.57
N GLY A 524 -4.14 15.21 -6.91
CA GLY A 524 -4.48 16.45 -6.17
C GLY A 524 -5.97 16.80 -6.23
N ALA A 525 -6.69 16.36 -7.27
CA ALA A 525 -8.14 16.46 -7.38
C ALA A 525 -8.91 15.37 -6.59
N GLY A 526 -8.20 14.46 -5.91
CA GLY A 526 -8.79 13.42 -5.05
C GLY A 526 -8.80 12.02 -5.64
N ALA A 527 -8.22 11.79 -6.82
CA ALA A 527 -8.05 10.43 -7.34
C ALA A 527 -7.17 9.59 -6.39
N ARG A 528 -7.52 8.32 -6.24
CA ARG A 528 -6.80 7.32 -5.43
C ARG A 528 -6.05 6.30 -6.30
N GLY A 529 -5.87 6.64 -7.57
CA GLY A 529 -5.07 5.89 -8.51
C GLY A 529 -5.28 6.34 -9.95
N VAL A 530 -4.50 5.74 -10.84
CA VAL A 530 -4.56 5.92 -12.30
C VAL A 530 -4.59 4.55 -12.97
N ARG A 531 -5.40 4.41 -14.01
CA ARG A 531 -5.35 3.29 -14.96
C ARG A 531 -5.02 3.82 -16.35
N LEU A 532 -3.91 3.37 -16.92
CA LEU A 532 -3.49 3.81 -18.26
C LEU A 532 -4.12 2.92 -19.33
N GLN A 533 -4.90 3.53 -20.21
CA GLN A 533 -5.34 2.95 -21.48
C GLN A 533 -4.27 3.21 -22.55
N ARG A 534 -4.23 2.36 -23.60
CA ARG A 534 -3.38 2.59 -24.79
C ARG A 534 -1.89 2.77 -24.43
N ALA A 535 -1.39 1.98 -23.48
CA ALA A 535 -0.07 2.16 -22.87
C ALA A 535 1.07 1.43 -23.61
N ARG A 536 0.74 0.39 -24.40
CA ARG A 536 1.73 -0.41 -25.14
C ARG A 536 2.42 0.34 -26.28
N GLN A 537 1.75 1.35 -26.85
CA GLN A 537 2.19 2.14 -27.99
C GLN A 537 3.04 3.38 -27.63
N LEU A 538 3.18 3.71 -26.33
CA LEU A 538 3.79 4.97 -25.84
C LEU A 538 5.24 5.19 -26.29
N LEU A 539 5.96 4.13 -26.58
CA LEU A 539 7.34 4.18 -27.07
C LEU A 539 7.45 3.34 -28.34
N VAL A 540 8.08 3.92 -29.34
CA VAL A 540 8.38 3.27 -30.63
C VAL A 540 9.89 3.17 -30.84
N ASN A 541 10.32 2.26 -31.70
CA ASN A 541 11.72 2.02 -31.96
C ASN A 541 12.35 3.19 -32.76
N PRO A 542 13.42 3.85 -32.27
CA PRO A 542 13.97 5.05 -32.91
C PRO A 542 14.64 4.78 -34.26
N LEU A 543 14.88 3.51 -34.63
CA LEU A 543 15.34 3.14 -35.97
C LEU A 543 14.23 3.18 -37.03
N LEU A 544 12.96 3.31 -36.62
CA LEU A 544 11.77 3.34 -37.49
C LEU A 544 11.71 2.19 -38.52
N ALA A 545 12.24 1.01 -38.18
CA ALA A 545 12.31 -0.14 -39.07
C ALA A 545 10.92 -0.70 -39.43
N ASN A 546 10.79 -1.29 -40.62
CA ASN A 546 9.58 -1.99 -41.05
C ASN A 546 9.23 -3.17 -40.11
N GLU A 547 7.95 -3.34 -39.81
CA GLU A 547 7.43 -4.49 -39.08
C GLU A 547 7.40 -5.73 -39.98
N THR A 548 7.57 -6.91 -39.37
CA THR A 548 7.43 -8.20 -40.04
C THR A 548 5.97 -8.63 -40.13
N VAL A 549 5.64 -9.51 -41.09
CA VAL A 549 4.32 -10.17 -41.15
C VAL A 549 4.12 -11.05 -39.90
N ALA A 550 2.89 -11.13 -39.39
CA ALA A 550 2.52 -12.02 -38.30
C ALA A 550 2.45 -13.49 -38.77
N GLU A 551 2.88 -14.42 -37.93
CA GLU A 551 2.88 -15.85 -38.24
C GLU A 551 1.63 -16.57 -37.68
N GLY A 552 1.21 -17.65 -38.35
CA GLY A 552 0.13 -18.52 -37.89
C GLY A 552 -1.27 -17.88 -37.99
N ARG A 553 -2.15 -18.22 -37.04
CA ARG A 553 -3.60 -17.88 -37.13
C ARG A 553 -3.90 -16.38 -37.11
N ALA A 554 -2.99 -15.52 -36.64
CA ALA A 554 -3.20 -14.08 -36.60
C ALA A 554 -3.29 -13.43 -38.00
N ALA A 555 -2.55 -13.96 -38.97
CA ALA A 555 -2.55 -13.47 -40.35
C ALA A 555 -3.59 -14.15 -41.27
N LEU A 556 -4.36 -15.13 -40.78
CA LEU A 556 -5.36 -15.82 -41.60
C LEU A 556 -6.57 -14.93 -41.88
N GLY A 557 -6.64 -14.37 -43.09
CA GLY A 557 -7.71 -13.48 -43.54
C GLY A 557 -7.46 -11.99 -43.31
N ALA A 558 -6.31 -11.64 -42.72
CA ALA A 558 -5.80 -10.28 -42.71
C ALA A 558 -4.96 -10.02 -43.97
N ASP A 559 -5.02 -8.81 -44.53
CA ASP A 559 -4.20 -8.39 -45.65
C ASP A 559 -3.19 -7.31 -45.23
N HIS A 560 -2.30 -6.90 -46.12
CA HIS A 560 -1.29 -5.86 -45.88
C HIS A 560 -1.83 -4.45 -45.52
N THR A 561 -3.16 -4.24 -45.51
CA THR A 561 -3.79 -3.02 -44.96
C THR A 561 -4.18 -3.18 -43.49
N ALA A 562 -4.55 -4.38 -43.07
CA ALA A 562 -4.93 -4.67 -41.70
C ALA A 562 -3.76 -4.51 -40.70
N TYR A 563 -4.07 -3.97 -39.52
CA TYR A 563 -3.14 -3.88 -38.40
C TYR A 563 -2.60 -5.27 -38.03
N ALA A 564 -3.51 -6.24 -37.82
CA ALA A 564 -3.21 -7.60 -37.39
C ALA A 564 -2.42 -8.48 -38.39
N PHE A 565 -2.17 -8.00 -39.61
CA PHE A 565 -1.27 -8.67 -40.56
C PHE A 565 0.20 -8.50 -40.16
N TYR A 566 0.53 -7.45 -39.42
CA TYR A 566 1.90 -7.18 -38.94
C TYR A 566 2.09 -7.64 -37.50
N ARG A 567 3.34 -7.95 -37.14
CA ARG A 567 3.76 -8.15 -35.76
C ARG A 567 4.42 -6.87 -35.26
N HIS A 568 3.80 -6.22 -34.26
CA HIS A 568 4.17 -4.89 -33.78
C HIS A 568 5.39 -4.89 -32.86
N ARG A 569 6.57 -5.26 -33.39
CA ARG A 569 7.83 -5.37 -32.65
C ARG A 569 8.57 -4.03 -32.53
N HIS A 570 8.27 -3.06 -33.38
CA HIS A 570 8.90 -1.76 -33.43
C HIS A 570 7.93 -0.61 -33.05
N SER A 571 6.62 -0.77 -33.23
CA SER A 571 5.62 0.25 -32.87
C SER A 571 4.98 0.06 -31.48
N ALA A 572 5.07 -1.13 -30.88
CA ALA A 572 4.52 -1.42 -29.56
C ALA A 572 5.54 -2.13 -28.66
N ASP A 573 5.24 -2.25 -27.37
CA ASP A 573 5.95 -3.10 -26.40
C ASP A 573 7.49 -2.92 -26.41
N GLN A 574 7.97 -1.67 -26.46
CA GLN A 574 9.41 -1.39 -26.40
C GLN A 574 9.96 -1.56 -24.97
N PRO A 575 11.17 -2.14 -24.76
CA PRO A 575 11.67 -2.50 -23.42
C PRO A 575 11.69 -1.36 -22.38
N ALA A 576 12.00 -0.12 -22.81
CA ALA A 576 12.06 1.04 -21.93
C ALA A 576 10.69 1.45 -21.33
N LEU A 577 9.57 0.94 -21.88
CA LEU A 577 8.23 1.16 -21.34
C LEU A 577 8.11 0.71 -19.88
N LEU A 578 8.80 -0.38 -19.51
CA LEU A 578 8.76 -0.89 -18.15
C LEU A 578 9.32 0.12 -17.13
N ASP A 579 10.37 0.88 -17.47
CA ASP A 579 10.96 1.85 -16.56
C ASP A 579 10.15 3.15 -16.48
N LEU A 580 9.49 3.54 -17.59
CA LEU A 580 8.50 4.61 -17.61
C LEU A 580 7.28 4.27 -16.72
N LEU A 581 6.78 3.04 -16.80
CA LEU A 581 5.70 2.55 -15.93
C LEU A 581 6.13 2.46 -14.45
N LYS A 582 7.37 2.07 -14.13
CA LYS A 582 7.90 2.11 -12.75
C LYS A 582 7.96 3.54 -12.20
N HIS A 583 8.38 4.50 -13.02
CA HIS A 583 8.44 5.92 -12.64
C HIS A 583 7.05 6.46 -12.28
N TRP A 584 6.04 6.21 -13.13
CA TRP A 584 4.66 6.62 -12.83
C TRP A 584 4.03 5.84 -11.67
N ALA A 585 4.31 4.55 -11.53
CA ALA A 585 3.90 3.77 -10.36
C ALA A 585 4.50 4.30 -9.04
N HIS A 586 5.74 4.80 -9.07
CA HIS A 586 6.34 5.48 -7.92
C HIS A 586 5.67 6.84 -7.66
N LEU A 587 5.40 7.61 -8.71
CA LEU A 587 4.76 8.93 -8.65
C LEU A 587 3.34 8.88 -8.06
N THR A 588 2.56 7.82 -8.31
CA THR A 588 1.23 7.67 -7.68
C THR A 588 1.28 7.36 -6.19
N GLY A 589 2.43 6.96 -5.65
CA GLY A 589 2.57 6.52 -4.25
C GLY A 589 2.07 5.09 -4.01
N ASN A 590 2.37 4.56 -2.82
CA ASN A 590 2.23 3.13 -2.51
C ASN A 590 0.83 2.67 -2.08
N GLU A 591 -0.05 3.59 -1.69
CA GLU A 591 -1.43 3.29 -1.26
C GLU A 591 -2.45 3.46 -2.42
N SER A 592 -2.00 4.01 -3.54
CA SER A 592 -2.81 4.28 -4.73
C SER A 592 -2.74 3.13 -5.74
N VAL A 593 -3.80 2.97 -6.52
CA VAL A 593 -3.78 2.07 -7.68
C VAL A 593 -2.95 2.68 -8.80
N PHE A 594 -2.06 1.90 -9.41
CA PHE A 594 -1.47 2.20 -10.71
C PHE A 594 -1.50 0.95 -11.57
N THR A 595 -2.34 0.94 -12.60
CA THR A 595 -2.55 -0.27 -13.43
C THR A 595 -2.79 0.10 -14.89
N LEU A 596 -3.00 -0.91 -15.74
CA LEU A 596 -3.25 -0.73 -17.19
C LEU A 596 -4.67 -1.18 -17.56
N ALA A 597 -5.14 -0.73 -18.72
CA ALA A 597 -6.36 -1.19 -19.38
C ALA A 597 -6.02 -1.65 -20.81
N GLU A 598 -5.51 -2.88 -20.91
CA GLU A 598 -5.10 -3.48 -22.19
C GLU A 598 -6.05 -4.61 -22.60
N THR A 599 -6.50 -4.58 -23.85
CA THR A 599 -7.51 -5.53 -24.39
C THR A 599 -6.94 -6.89 -24.75
N THR A 600 -5.62 -7.00 -24.88
CA THR A 600 -4.88 -8.20 -25.25
C THR A 600 -3.73 -8.45 -24.27
N PRO A 601 -3.36 -9.71 -23.99
CA PRO A 601 -2.12 -10.02 -23.26
C PRO A 601 -0.94 -9.38 -24.02
N PRO A 602 -0.08 -8.54 -23.39
CA PRO A 602 0.96 -7.85 -24.13
C PRO A 602 2.16 -8.76 -24.40
N GLU A 603 2.86 -8.58 -25.53
CA GLU A 603 3.93 -9.49 -25.97
C GLU A 603 5.24 -9.29 -25.18
N LEU A 604 5.45 -8.12 -24.57
CA LEU A 604 6.56 -7.86 -23.65
C LEU A 604 6.63 -8.87 -22.47
N PHE A 605 5.51 -9.52 -22.15
CA PHE A 605 5.28 -10.29 -20.93
C PHE A 605 5.63 -11.79 -21.10
N LEU A 606 6.27 -12.14 -22.23
CA LEU A 606 6.86 -13.47 -22.48
C LEU A 606 8.32 -13.59 -21.98
N SER A 607 8.90 -12.51 -21.44
CA SER A 607 10.16 -12.58 -20.69
C SER A 607 9.89 -12.98 -19.23
N GLU A 608 10.63 -13.94 -18.69
CA GLU A 608 10.39 -14.53 -17.36
C GLU A 608 10.74 -13.59 -16.17
N GLU A 609 11.31 -12.42 -16.44
CA GLU A 609 11.67 -11.45 -15.40
C GLU A 609 10.44 -10.75 -14.81
N ARG A 610 10.17 -11.02 -13.52
CA ARG A 610 9.01 -10.52 -12.75
C ARG A 610 8.95 -9.00 -12.52
N GLY A 611 9.74 -8.21 -13.23
CA GLY A 611 9.90 -6.77 -13.03
C GLY A 611 8.63 -5.93 -13.28
N TRP A 612 7.66 -6.46 -14.02
CA TRP A 612 6.39 -5.78 -14.33
C TRP A 612 5.34 -5.90 -13.22
N ALA A 613 5.28 -7.03 -12.52
CA ALA A 613 4.38 -7.24 -11.37
C ALA A 613 4.75 -6.35 -10.18
N LEU A 614 6.02 -5.94 -10.10
CA LEU A 614 6.52 -4.94 -9.15
C LEU A 614 6.12 -3.49 -9.48
N ALA A 615 5.72 -3.21 -10.73
CA ALA A 615 5.32 -1.87 -11.17
C ALA A 615 3.80 -1.67 -11.10
N LEU A 616 3.02 -2.64 -11.59
CA LEU A 616 1.55 -2.53 -11.64
C LEU A 616 0.92 -2.98 -10.32
N ARG A 617 0.11 -2.10 -9.72
CA ARG A 617 -0.50 -2.28 -8.40
C ARG A 617 -2.01 -1.98 -8.45
N PRO A 618 -2.87 -3.00 -8.44
CA PRO A 618 -2.55 -4.42 -8.69
C PRO A 618 -2.22 -4.67 -10.19
N PRO A 619 -1.62 -5.81 -10.53
CA PRO A 619 -1.40 -6.21 -11.92
C PRO A 619 -2.68 -6.20 -12.77
N SER A 620 -2.58 -5.65 -13.97
CA SER A 620 -3.66 -5.65 -14.96
C SER A 620 -3.81 -7.02 -15.64
N THR A 621 -5.03 -7.39 -16.03
CA THR A 621 -5.28 -8.54 -16.91
C THR A 621 -6.29 -8.19 -17.99
N ALA A 622 -6.12 -8.78 -19.18
CA ALA A 622 -7.10 -8.66 -20.25
C ALA A 622 -8.41 -9.40 -19.86
N PRO A 623 -9.60 -8.81 -20.06
CA PRO A 623 -10.86 -9.40 -19.62
C PRO A 623 -11.11 -10.82 -20.15
N LEU A 624 -11.51 -11.74 -19.26
CA LEU A 624 -11.65 -13.17 -19.60
C LEU A 624 -13.11 -13.53 -19.95
N PRO A 625 -13.40 -14.05 -21.16
CA PRO A 625 -14.75 -14.53 -21.51
C PRO A 625 -15.09 -15.84 -20.77
N LEU A 626 -16.28 -15.90 -20.17
CA LEU A 626 -16.77 -17.08 -19.45
C LEU A 626 -17.27 -18.22 -20.33
N HIS A 627 -17.56 -17.95 -21.61
CA HIS A 627 -17.91 -18.95 -22.61
C HIS A 627 -16.71 -19.73 -23.18
N ALA A 628 -15.49 -19.44 -22.73
CA ALA A 628 -14.30 -20.21 -23.10
C ALA A 628 -14.33 -21.61 -22.48
N SER A 629 -13.62 -22.57 -23.10
CA SER A 629 -13.45 -23.93 -22.55
C SER A 629 -12.99 -23.87 -21.08
N PRO A 630 -13.63 -24.60 -20.15
CA PRO A 630 -13.25 -24.61 -18.74
C PRO A 630 -11.77 -24.95 -18.52
N TYR A 631 -11.21 -25.91 -19.27
CA TYR A 631 -9.77 -26.19 -19.26
C TYR A 631 -8.92 -24.96 -19.59
N GLN A 632 -9.23 -24.25 -20.68
CA GLN A 632 -8.48 -23.06 -21.10
C GLN A 632 -8.61 -21.90 -20.10
N LEU A 633 -9.80 -21.74 -19.53
CA LEU A 633 -10.10 -20.73 -18.51
C LEU A 633 -9.35 -21.05 -17.20
N ALA A 634 -9.38 -22.30 -16.73
CA ALA A 634 -8.63 -22.75 -15.56
C ALA A 634 -7.11 -22.59 -15.75
N HIS A 635 -6.59 -22.96 -16.92
CA HIS A 635 -5.17 -22.78 -17.25
C HIS A 635 -4.76 -21.30 -17.22
N ARG A 636 -5.58 -20.41 -17.81
CA ARG A 636 -5.35 -18.95 -17.77
C ARG A 636 -5.40 -18.40 -16.35
N LEU A 637 -6.41 -18.76 -15.56
CA LEU A 637 -6.54 -18.31 -14.18
C LEU A 637 -5.32 -18.74 -13.33
N ASN A 638 -4.91 -20.01 -13.40
CA ASN A 638 -3.72 -20.54 -12.71
C ASN A 638 -2.38 -19.96 -13.20
N ALA A 639 -2.36 -19.31 -14.37
CA ALA A 639 -1.18 -18.55 -14.83
C ALA A 639 -1.18 -17.13 -14.24
N LEU A 640 -2.34 -16.46 -14.24
CA LEU A 640 -2.49 -15.07 -13.77
C LEU A 640 -2.40 -14.93 -12.25
N THR A 641 -2.89 -15.90 -11.47
CA THR A 641 -2.99 -15.79 -10.00
C THR A 641 -1.95 -16.62 -9.24
N ARG A 642 -0.85 -17.03 -9.90
CA ARG A 642 0.14 -17.95 -9.30
C ARG A 642 0.97 -17.33 -8.19
N TYR A 643 1.24 -16.03 -8.29
CA TYR A 643 2.12 -15.29 -7.39
C TYR A 643 1.56 -13.94 -6.93
N ASP A 644 0.72 -13.30 -7.75
CA ASP A 644 0.19 -11.96 -7.53
C ASP A 644 -1.34 -11.98 -7.38
N TRP A 645 -1.90 -10.85 -6.96
CA TRP A 645 -3.35 -10.63 -6.82
C TRP A 645 -3.82 -9.61 -7.88
N PRO A 646 -4.01 -10.04 -9.14
CA PRO A 646 -4.37 -9.14 -10.24
C PRO A 646 -5.77 -8.53 -10.08
N ILE A 647 -6.06 -7.47 -10.83
CA ILE A 647 -7.45 -7.16 -11.21
C ILE A 647 -7.91 -8.14 -12.29
N LEU A 648 -9.12 -8.68 -12.13
CA LEU A 648 -9.73 -9.61 -13.07
C LEU A 648 -11.17 -9.19 -13.40
N GLN A 649 -11.44 -8.91 -14.68
CA GLN A 649 -12.79 -8.77 -15.21
C GLN A 649 -13.21 -10.07 -15.88
N LEU A 650 -14.37 -10.61 -15.50
CA LEU A 650 -15.03 -11.71 -16.21
C LEU A 650 -16.05 -11.12 -17.19
N LYS A 651 -15.97 -11.51 -18.46
CA LYS A 651 -16.94 -11.14 -19.50
C LYS A 651 -18.03 -12.20 -19.63
N THR A 652 -19.24 -11.80 -19.30
CA THR A 652 -20.50 -12.56 -19.33
C THR A 652 -21.24 -12.39 -20.65
N GLU A 653 -22.20 -13.28 -20.90
CA GLU A 653 -23.34 -12.98 -21.77
C GLU A 653 -24.50 -12.40 -20.94
N GLN A 654 -25.53 -11.86 -21.60
CA GLN A 654 -26.66 -11.21 -20.90
C GLN A 654 -27.34 -12.18 -19.92
N GLY A 655 -27.44 -11.76 -18.65
CA GLY A 655 -28.13 -12.53 -17.60
C GLY A 655 -27.29 -13.62 -16.92
N GLU A 656 -25.95 -13.58 -17.02
CA GLU A 656 -25.01 -14.50 -16.32
C GLU A 656 -24.16 -13.79 -15.25
N GLU A 657 -24.58 -12.58 -14.87
CA GLU A 657 -23.82 -11.67 -14.01
C GLU A 657 -23.80 -12.13 -12.54
N GLU A 658 -24.87 -12.75 -12.03
CA GLU A 658 -24.90 -13.31 -10.67
C GLU A 658 -23.86 -14.45 -10.53
N GLU A 659 -23.82 -15.34 -11.52
CA GLU A 659 -22.89 -16.47 -11.57
C GLU A 659 -21.43 -16.02 -11.72
N ALA A 660 -21.16 -15.04 -12.57
CA ALA A 660 -19.83 -14.44 -12.71
C ALA A 660 -19.39 -13.75 -11.41
N ILE A 661 -20.30 -13.04 -10.73
CA ILE A 661 -20.02 -12.46 -9.41
C ILE A 661 -19.68 -13.57 -8.40
N ALA A 662 -20.49 -14.63 -8.30
CA ALA A 662 -20.27 -15.74 -7.38
C ALA A 662 -18.90 -16.42 -7.60
N LEU A 663 -18.53 -16.66 -8.86
CA LEU A 663 -17.21 -17.19 -9.23
C LEU A 663 -16.08 -16.21 -8.85
N SER A 664 -16.23 -14.93 -9.19
CA SER A 664 -15.24 -13.89 -8.90
C SER A 664 -15.03 -13.66 -7.39
N ALA A 665 -16.04 -13.95 -6.56
CA ALA A 665 -15.97 -13.80 -5.11
C ALA A 665 -14.88 -14.69 -4.48
N LEU A 666 -14.70 -15.93 -4.97
CA LEU A 666 -13.65 -16.84 -4.46
C LEU A 666 -12.30 -16.71 -5.18
N LEU A 667 -12.25 -16.18 -6.40
CA LEU A 667 -11.01 -16.09 -7.16
C LEU A 667 -9.93 -15.26 -6.39
N PRO A 668 -8.66 -15.71 -6.39
CA PRO A 668 -7.52 -15.00 -5.77
C PRO A 668 -7.04 -13.82 -6.65
N ALA A 669 -7.97 -12.92 -6.94
CA ALA A 669 -7.82 -11.70 -7.73
C ALA A 669 -8.82 -10.65 -7.21
N ALA A 670 -8.58 -9.37 -7.46
CA ALA A 670 -9.55 -8.30 -7.20
C ALA A 670 -10.62 -8.31 -8.31
N PRO A 671 -11.91 -8.57 -8.00
CA PRO A 671 -12.92 -8.73 -9.02
C PRO A 671 -13.39 -7.36 -9.54
N LEU A 672 -13.36 -7.19 -10.86
CA LEU A 672 -13.82 -5.99 -11.55
C LEU A 672 -15.18 -6.23 -12.19
N LEU A 673 -16.19 -5.49 -11.70
CA LEU A 673 -17.58 -5.55 -12.14
C LEU A 673 -17.87 -4.44 -13.17
N THR A 674 -18.87 -4.61 -14.02
CA THR A 674 -19.41 -3.53 -14.87
C THR A 674 -20.53 -2.77 -14.15
N LEU A 675 -20.85 -1.56 -14.61
CA LEU A 675 -22.04 -0.81 -14.12
C LEU A 675 -23.35 -1.62 -14.24
N ALA A 676 -23.51 -2.42 -15.30
CA ALA A 676 -24.68 -3.26 -15.52
C ALA A 676 -24.89 -4.32 -14.41
N ALA A 677 -23.79 -4.87 -13.88
CA ALA A 677 -23.81 -5.90 -12.83
C ALA A 677 -24.14 -5.36 -11.42
N LEU A 678 -24.47 -4.07 -11.28
CA LEU A 678 -25.05 -3.53 -10.05
C LEU A 678 -26.58 -3.67 -10.05
N PRO A 679 -27.18 -4.16 -8.96
CA PRO A 679 -28.63 -4.19 -8.82
C PRO A 679 -29.18 -2.77 -8.75
N GLN A 680 -30.42 -2.58 -9.21
CA GLN A 680 -31.14 -1.34 -8.96
C GLN A 680 -31.25 -1.13 -7.43
N HIS A 681 -30.99 0.09 -6.95
CA HIS A 681 -30.98 0.43 -5.52
C HIS A 681 -32.27 0.03 -4.76
N ASN A 682 -33.38 -0.13 -5.47
CA ASN A 682 -34.66 -0.55 -4.88
C ASN A 682 -34.76 -2.08 -4.64
N ASP A 683 -33.93 -2.91 -5.28
CA ASP A 683 -33.87 -4.35 -5.01
C ASP A 683 -33.03 -4.65 -3.77
N THR A 684 -33.67 -4.49 -2.61
CA THR A 684 -33.06 -4.81 -1.32
C THR A 684 -32.75 -6.31 -1.12
N THR A 685 -33.15 -7.20 -2.03
CA THR A 685 -32.84 -8.63 -1.97
C THR A 685 -31.49 -8.92 -2.63
N GLN A 686 -31.31 -8.49 -3.89
CA GLN A 686 -30.04 -8.62 -4.60
C GLN A 686 -28.91 -7.85 -3.90
N VAL A 687 -29.18 -6.64 -3.41
CA VAL A 687 -28.19 -5.86 -2.63
C VAL A 687 -27.68 -6.62 -1.40
N LYS A 688 -28.57 -7.21 -0.59
CA LYS A 688 -28.17 -8.01 0.59
C LYS A 688 -27.40 -9.26 0.19
N LEU A 689 -27.86 -9.95 -0.85
CA LEU A 689 -27.22 -11.14 -1.39
C LEU A 689 -25.79 -10.85 -1.89
N LEU A 690 -25.56 -9.74 -2.58
CA LEU A 690 -24.23 -9.35 -3.03
C LEU A 690 -23.34 -8.93 -1.83
N GLY A 691 -23.87 -8.13 -0.91
CA GLY A 691 -23.16 -7.77 0.33
C GLY A 691 -22.73 -8.98 1.17
N GLN A 692 -23.50 -10.08 1.14
CA GLN A 692 -23.11 -11.36 1.76
C GLN A 692 -21.92 -12.01 1.04
N LEU A 693 -21.91 -12.11 -0.29
CA LEU A 693 -20.78 -12.65 -1.06
C LEU A 693 -19.49 -11.88 -0.80
N TRP A 694 -19.56 -10.54 -0.79
CA TRP A 694 -18.39 -9.70 -0.50
C TRP A 694 -17.98 -9.72 0.98
N SER A 695 -18.83 -10.23 1.88
CA SER A 695 -18.43 -10.51 3.26
C SER A 695 -17.55 -11.77 3.38
N LEU A 696 -17.72 -12.77 2.51
CA LEU A 696 -16.85 -13.96 2.44
C LEU A 696 -15.39 -13.61 2.11
N ARG A 697 -15.18 -12.57 1.28
CA ARG A 697 -13.84 -12.03 0.98
C ARG A 697 -13.13 -11.37 2.17
N LYS A 698 -13.78 -11.31 3.34
CA LYS A 698 -13.18 -10.85 4.61
C LYS A 698 -12.67 -12.02 5.46
N ASP A 699 -12.98 -13.27 5.12
CA ASP A 699 -12.45 -14.44 5.81
C ASP A 699 -11.02 -14.80 5.38
N ALA A 700 -10.26 -15.39 6.30
CA ALA A 700 -8.87 -15.75 6.12
C ALA A 700 -8.66 -16.80 5.01
N SER A 701 -9.59 -17.73 4.80
CA SER A 701 -9.51 -18.70 3.69
C SER A 701 -9.54 -18.04 2.32
N VAL A 702 -10.24 -16.90 2.18
CA VAL A 702 -10.32 -16.18 0.91
C VAL A 702 -9.17 -15.18 0.76
N GLN A 703 -8.74 -14.49 1.82
CA GLN A 703 -7.65 -13.50 1.73
C GLN A 703 -6.23 -14.11 1.74
N HIS A 704 -6.03 -15.20 2.48
CA HIS A 704 -4.71 -15.78 2.77
C HIS A 704 -4.66 -17.31 2.67
N GLY A 705 -5.79 -17.98 2.46
CA GLY A 705 -5.86 -19.42 2.21
C GLY A 705 -5.42 -19.80 0.80
N ASN A 706 -5.07 -21.07 0.65
CA ASN A 706 -4.71 -21.70 -0.62
C ASN A 706 -5.83 -21.56 -1.65
N ALA A 707 -5.48 -21.72 -2.92
CA ALA A 707 -6.41 -21.68 -4.04
C ALA A 707 -6.09 -22.80 -5.03
N THR A 708 -7.13 -23.49 -5.51
CA THR A 708 -7.04 -24.31 -6.72
C THR A 708 -8.16 -23.92 -7.67
N VAL A 709 -7.79 -23.66 -8.92
CA VAL A 709 -8.73 -23.52 -10.04
C VAL A 709 -8.51 -24.72 -10.95
N ARG A 710 -9.56 -25.47 -11.30
CA ARG A 710 -9.43 -26.68 -12.13
C ARG A 710 -10.66 -26.88 -13.00
N ALA A 711 -10.46 -27.32 -14.23
CA ALA A 711 -11.53 -27.93 -15.01
C ALA A 711 -11.70 -29.38 -14.55
N GLN A 712 -12.86 -29.69 -13.99
CA GLN A 712 -13.19 -31.00 -13.45
C GLN A 712 -14.13 -31.72 -14.43
N PRO A 713 -13.82 -32.97 -14.83
CA PRO A 713 -14.72 -33.76 -15.66
C PRO A 713 -16.08 -33.97 -14.98
N ALA A 714 -17.14 -33.90 -15.78
CA ALA A 714 -18.52 -34.02 -15.33
C ALA A 714 -19.37 -34.82 -16.33
N ALA A 715 -20.20 -35.73 -15.82
CA ALA A 715 -21.14 -36.51 -16.61
C ALA A 715 -22.37 -35.67 -16.97
N LEU A 716 -22.86 -35.79 -18.21
CA LEU A 716 -24.12 -35.17 -18.62
C LEU A 716 -25.31 -35.96 -18.05
N GLU A 717 -26.36 -35.25 -17.61
CA GLU A 717 -27.50 -35.89 -16.92
C GLU A 717 -28.39 -36.74 -17.84
N ASP A 718 -28.39 -36.47 -19.15
CA ASP A 718 -29.14 -37.21 -20.16
C ASP A 718 -28.36 -38.39 -20.79
N ASP A 719 -27.03 -38.40 -20.71
CA ASP A 719 -26.18 -39.29 -21.53
C ASP A 719 -25.95 -40.62 -20.81
N GLY A 720 -26.85 -41.58 -21.04
CA GLY A 720 -26.80 -42.93 -20.45
C GLY A 720 -25.55 -43.77 -20.83
N ASP A 721 -24.83 -43.38 -21.88
CA ASP A 721 -23.50 -43.87 -22.23
C ASP A 721 -22.47 -42.75 -22.03
N GLY A 722 -21.70 -42.82 -20.94
CA GLY A 722 -20.83 -41.75 -20.45
C GLY A 722 -19.55 -41.50 -21.26
N HIS A 723 -19.67 -41.09 -22.53
CA HIS A 723 -18.53 -40.92 -23.46
C HIS A 723 -18.36 -39.53 -24.08
N ASN A 724 -19.25 -38.56 -23.80
CA ASN A 724 -19.01 -37.14 -24.04
C ASN A 724 -18.89 -36.38 -22.71
N GLY A 725 -17.76 -36.55 -22.03
CA GLY A 725 -17.48 -35.85 -20.77
C GLY A 725 -17.47 -34.34 -20.96
N THR A 726 -18.32 -33.64 -20.20
CA THR A 726 -18.25 -32.18 -20.09
C THR A 726 -17.26 -31.76 -19.01
N GLU A 727 -16.91 -30.48 -18.97
CA GLU A 727 -16.07 -29.92 -17.91
C GLU A 727 -16.86 -28.87 -17.12
N VAL A 728 -16.68 -28.87 -15.80
CA VAL A 728 -17.16 -27.82 -14.89
C VAL A 728 -15.92 -27.11 -14.33
N LEU A 729 -15.94 -25.78 -14.32
CA LEU A 729 -14.87 -24.99 -13.70
C LEU A 729 -15.07 -25.00 -12.18
N VAL A 730 -14.09 -25.49 -11.43
CA VAL A 730 -14.13 -25.54 -9.97
C VAL A 730 -13.06 -24.63 -9.40
N VAL A 731 -13.46 -23.77 -8.45
CA VAL A 731 -12.57 -22.91 -7.66
C VAL A 731 -12.72 -23.29 -6.19
N VAL A 732 -11.65 -23.78 -5.56
CA VAL A 732 -11.62 -24.15 -4.13
C VAL A 732 -10.66 -23.23 -3.38
N ARG A 733 -11.11 -22.70 -2.24
CA ARG A 733 -10.34 -21.84 -1.32
C ARG A 733 -10.39 -22.41 0.09
N TRP A 734 -9.23 -22.61 0.73
CA TRP A 734 -9.18 -23.18 2.08
C TRP A 734 -7.95 -22.72 2.85
N LYS A 735 -8.05 -22.75 4.18
CA LYS A 735 -6.93 -22.59 5.11
C LYS A 735 -7.18 -23.53 6.30
N PRO A 736 -6.13 -24.18 6.87
CA PRO A 736 -6.27 -24.92 8.12
C PRO A 736 -6.93 -24.07 9.21
N ASP A 737 -7.75 -24.71 10.06
CA ASP A 737 -8.53 -24.10 11.15
C ASP A 737 -9.56 -23.03 10.75
N HIS A 738 -9.87 -22.90 9.45
CA HIS A 738 -10.89 -21.98 8.92
C HIS A 738 -11.86 -22.70 7.98
N THR A 739 -13.03 -22.10 7.72
CA THR A 739 -14.01 -22.59 6.75
C THR A 739 -13.42 -22.62 5.33
N GLY A 740 -13.53 -23.75 4.64
CA GLY A 740 -13.25 -23.87 3.21
C GLY A 740 -14.47 -23.49 2.37
N TYR A 741 -14.22 -23.00 1.16
CA TYR A 741 -15.23 -22.59 0.19
C TYR A 741 -14.96 -23.18 -1.19
N ALA A 742 -16.01 -23.56 -1.92
CA ALA A 742 -15.92 -23.98 -3.30
C ALA A 742 -17.00 -23.31 -4.15
N VAL A 743 -16.68 -22.96 -5.39
CA VAL A 743 -17.65 -22.61 -6.43
C VAL A 743 -17.44 -23.52 -7.64
N LEU A 744 -18.54 -24.07 -8.14
CA LEU A 744 -18.62 -24.82 -9.39
C LEU A 744 -19.38 -23.98 -10.42
N TRP A 745 -18.80 -23.74 -11.59
CA TRP A 745 -19.40 -23.02 -12.72
C TRP A 745 -19.50 -23.96 -13.94
N ASN A 746 -20.73 -24.22 -14.39
CA ASN A 746 -21.00 -24.94 -15.62
C ASN A 746 -21.34 -23.92 -16.72
N GLY A 747 -20.38 -23.62 -17.60
CA GLY A 747 -20.60 -22.78 -18.79
C GLY A 747 -21.26 -23.51 -19.98
N GLY A 748 -21.55 -24.81 -19.83
CA GLY A 748 -22.18 -25.64 -20.85
C GLY A 748 -23.69 -25.41 -20.99
N THR A 749 -24.26 -25.94 -22.08
CA THR A 749 -25.68 -25.81 -22.45
C THR A 749 -26.59 -26.90 -21.85
N ARG A 750 -26.03 -27.90 -21.15
CA ARG A 750 -26.75 -29.00 -20.49
C ARG A 750 -26.33 -29.09 -19.02
N ALA A 751 -27.17 -29.70 -18.19
CA ALA A 751 -26.84 -29.98 -16.79
C ALA A 751 -25.77 -31.06 -16.69
N ALA A 752 -24.85 -30.91 -15.72
CA ALA A 752 -23.70 -31.79 -15.55
C ALA A 752 -23.49 -32.16 -14.08
N ARG A 753 -23.07 -33.40 -13.81
CA ARG A 753 -22.77 -33.94 -12.49
C ARG A 753 -21.26 -34.06 -12.30
N ALA A 754 -20.73 -33.34 -11.32
CA ALA A 754 -19.29 -33.25 -11.05
C ALA A 754 -18.91 -33.93 -9.73
N ASP A 755 -17.80 -34.67 -9.75
CA ASP A 755 -17.12 -35.18 -8.57
C ASP A 755 -15.94 -34.26 -8.20
N VAL A 756 -15.96 -33.70 -6.99
CA VAL A 756 -14.90 -32.85 -6.41
C VAL A 756 -14.19 -33.50 -5.22
N SER A 757 -14.49 -34.77 -4.90
CA SER A 757 -13.93 -35.51 -3.76
C SER A 757 -12.41 -35.70 -3.83
N ALA A 758 -11.85 -35.70 -5.04
CA ALA A 758 -10.42 -35.80 -5.34
C ALA A 758 -9.66 -34.45 -5.33
N LEU A 759 -10.32 -33.33 -4.97
CA LEU A 759 -9.66 -32.04 -4.81
C LEU A 759 -9.03 -31.90 -3.40
N PRO A 760 -7.89 -31.19 -3.27
CA PRO A 760 -7.17 -31.08 -1.99
C PRO A 760 -8.04 -30.43 -0.91
N ALA A 761 -7.89 -30.91 0.32
CA ALA A 761 -8.64 -30.53 1.52
C ALA A 761 -10.18 -30.70 1.48
N VAL A 762 -10.79 -31.13 0.38
CA VAL A 762 -12.25 -31.26 0.27
C VAL A 762 -12.75 -32.52 1.02
N PRO A 763 -13.68 -32.41 1.99
CA PRO A 763 -14.28 -33.55 2.69
C PRO A 763 -15.37 -34.26 1.86
N ALA A 764 -15.81 -35.44 2.32
CA ALA A 764 -16.79 -36.26 1.61
C ALA A 764 -18.19 -35.61 1.50
N ALA A 765 -18.55 -34.75 2.46
CA ALA A 765 -19.80 -34.00 2.52
C ALA A 765 -19.51 -32.49 2.59
N LEU A 766 -20.30 -31.71 1.87
CA LEU A 766 -20.18 -30.25 1.72
C LEU A 766 -21.52 -29.61 2.05
N THR A 767 -21.50 -28.36 2.49
CA THR A 767 -22.71 -27.60 2.82
C THR A 767 -23.02 -26.60 1.69
N VAL A 768 -24.26 -26.55 1.22
CA VAL A 768 -24.71 -25.54 0.26
C VAL A 768 -24.75 -24.17 0.94
N LEU A 769 -23.77 -23.33 0.60
CA LEU A 769 -23.66 -21.96 1.12
C LEU A 769 -24.57 -21.01 0.34
N ARG A 770 -24.58 -21.12 -0.99
CA ARG A 770 -25.49 -20.35 -1.84
C ARG A 770 -25.80 -21.08 -3.15
N VAL A 771 -27.02 -20.82 -3.58
CA VAL A 771 -27.64 -21.25 -4.83
C VAL A 771 -27.93 -19.96 -5.62
N THR A 772 -27.45 -19.81 -6.87
CA THR A 772 -27.88 -18.66 -7.71
C THR A 772 -29.31 -18.87 -8.20
N ALA A 773 -29.95 -17.83 -8.75
CA ALA A 773 -31.34 -17.89 -9.20
C ALA A 773 -31.61 -19.07 -10.15
N ARG A 774 -30.66 -19.37 -11.06
CA ARG A 774 -30.75 -20.50 -12.01
C ARG A 774 -30.63 -21.86 -11.34
N VAL A 775 -29.79 -22.01 -10.32
CA VAL A 775 -29.65 -23.28 -9.60
C VAL A 775 -30.87 -23.53 -8.69
N HIS A 776 -31.50 -22.47 -8.17
CA HIS A 776 -32.68 -22.56 -7.30
C HIS A 776 -33.95 -22.93 -8.06
N THR A 777 -34.05 -22.60 -9.36
CA THR A 777 -35.19 -23.01 -10.20
C THR A 777 -35.03 -24.39 -10.83
N LEU A 778 -33.79 -24.88 -10.98
CA LEU A 778 -33.46 -26.13 -11.67
C LEU A 778 -33.01 -27.27 -10.75
N THR A 779 -32.83 -27.02 -9.44
CA THR A 779 -32.45 -28.05 -8.45
C THR A 779 -33.23 -27.89 -7.16
N ASN A 780 -33.32 -28.97 -6.37
CA ASN A 780 -33.87 -28.95 -5.02
C ASN A 780 -32.84 -28.51 -3.95
N TYR A 781 -31.78 -27.79 -4.32
CA TYR A 781 -30.76 -27.33 -3.36
C TYR A 781 -31.26 -26.16 -2.51
N THR A 782 -31.11 -26.31 -1.20
CA THR A 782 -31.51 -25.32 -0.19
C THR A 782 -30.30 -24.84 0.62
N HIS A 783 -30.37 -23.62 1.17
CA HIS A 783 -29.30 -23.03 1.98
C HIS A 783 -29.06 -23.87 3.26
N ASN A 784 -27.79 -24.14 3.59
CA ASN A 784 -27.32 -25.07 4.63
C ASN A 784 -27.63 -26.57 4.38
N GLN A 785 -28.02 -26.98 3.17
CA GLN A 785 -28.19 -28.40 2.85
C GLN A 785 -26.84 -29.13 2.75
N GLU A 786 -26.76 -30.33 3.33
CA GLU A 786 -25.60 -31.22 3.14
C GLU A 786 -25.71 -31.95 1.80
N VAL A 787 -24.61 -31.95 1.02
CA VAL A 787 -24.49 -32.57 -0.30
C VAL A 787 -23.18 -33.37 -0.41
N LYS A 788 -23.19 -34.46 -1.18
CA LYS A 788 -22.02 -35.32 -1.35
C LYS A 788 -21.02 -34.70 -2.32
N SER A 789 -19.75 -34.65 -1.95
CA SER A 789 -18.66 -34.16 -2.82
C SER A 789 -18.49 -34.95 -4.13
N ALA A 790 -18.99 -36.18 -4.22
CA ALA A 790 -18.87 -37.05 -5.39
C ALA A 790 -20.05 -36.99 -6.37
N ASP A 791 -21.13 -36.27 -6.06
CA ASP A 791 -22.31 -36.12 -6.92
C ASP A 791 -22.94 -34.73 -6.72
N LEU A 792 -22.38 -33.73 -7.42
CA LEU A 792 -22.87 -32.36 -7.43
C LEU A 792 -23.50 -32.02 -8.78
N LEU A 793 -24.81 -31.79 -8.80
CA LEU A 793 -25.55 -31.39 -10.00
C LEU A 793 -25.40 -29.88 -10.24
N VAL A 794 -24.80 -29.49 -11.36
CA VAL A 794 -24.64 -28.09 -11.76
C VAL A 794 -25.39 -27.87 -13.08
N PRO A 795 -26.57 -27.21 -13.06
CA PRO A 795 -27.34 -26.90 -14.25
C PRO A 795 -26.57 -26.09 -15.31
N ALA A 796 -27.08 -26.09 -16.54
CA ALA A 796 -26.52 -25.32 -17.66
C ALA A 796 -26.38 -23.83 -17.31
N ARG A 797 -25.25 -23.21 -17.69
CA ARG A 797 -24.93 -21.79 -17.47
C ARG A 797 -25.29 -21.31 -16.06
N SER A 798 -24.79 -22.01 -15.04
CA SER A 798 -25.14 -21.79 -13.62
C SER A 798 -23.96 -21.98 -12.66
N ALA A 799 -24.03 -21.37 -11.46
CA ALA A 799 -23.00 -21.46 -10.43
C ALA A 799 -23.54 -22.00 -9.09
N LEU A 800 -22.90 -23.04 -8.55
CA LEU A 800 -23.19 -23.61 -7.23
C LEU A 800 -22.08 -23.23 -6.25
N MET A 801 -22.44 -22.69 -5.08
CA MET A 801 -21.48 -22.25 -4.06
C MET A 801 -21.63 -23.04 -2.76
N LEU A 802 -20.53 -23.64 -2.32
CA LEU A 802 -20.46 -24.57 -1.20
C LEU A 802 -19.47 -24.06 -0.13
N SER A 803 -19.69 -24.46 1.12
CA SER A 803 -18.76 -24.33 2.23
C SER A 803 -18.47 -25.70 2.86
N PHE A 804 -17.32 -25.84 3.51
CA PHE A 804 -16.89 -27.09 4.12
C PHE A 804 -15.88 -26.85 5.25
N VAL A 805 -15.65 -27.86 6.09
CA VAL A 805 -14.50 -27.89 7.01
C VAL A 805 -13.34 -28.58 6.27
N PRO A 806 -12.19 -27.92 6.05
CA PRO A 806 -11.06 -28.53 5.37
C PRO A 806 -10.59 -29.80 6.09
N LYS A 807 -10.23 -30.84 5.34
CA LYS A 807 -9.44 -31.94 5.89
C LYS A 807 -8.13 -31.36 6.41
N VAL A 808 -7.76 -31.68 7.65
CA VAL A 808 -6.40 -31.52 8.14
C VAL A 808 -5.53 -32.53 7.38
N GLU A 809 -4.35 -32.10 6.94
CA GLU A 809 -3.33 -33.01 6.41
C GLU A 809 -2.60 -33.64 7.61
N GLU A 810 -2.73 -34.96 7.78
CA GLU A 810 -2.02 -35.77 8.80
C GLU A 810 -0.60 -36.14 8.33
#